data_AF-A0A673I603-F1
#
_entry.id   AF-A0A673I603-F1
#
_cell.length_a   1.000
_cell.length_b   1.000
_cell.length_c   1.000
_cell.angle_alpha   90.00
_cell.angle_beta   90.00
_cell.angle_gamma   90.00
#
_symmetry.space_group_name_H-M   'P 1'
#
loop_
_entity.id
_entity.type
_entity.pdbx_description
1 polymer ?
#
loop_
_entity_poly.entity_id
_entity_poly.type
_entity_poly.pdbx_seq_one_letter_code
_entity_poly.pdbx_strand_id
1 'polypeptide(L)'
;MSALETLGRVELCESLLTWIQTFAVEAPCSAVDEMTSGVAMAQVLQKIDGMYFTDAWISRIKPDVGDNWRLKISNLKKILKGILDYNHEVLGQQINDFTLPDVSLIAEHSDSAELGRMLQLILGCAVNCEQKQASGVCHGCAVCLMSKESPVSSGNDSYVDLDRQLKKTVEDLNDALATKEEIAQRCHELDMQVCAVIKSSLLAENQVLMERLNQSDSIEDLNSPAGRAQTDPRQDGPKPSSGITLLRADLRPRASESIAQSLKDEMDVLRHSSDKVSKLEAQVEVYKKKLEDLGDLRRQVKLLEEKNTSYMQNTVTLEEDLRKANAARGQLETYKRQVVELQNKLSEESKKADKMEFEYKRVKEKVDSLQKEKDRLRTERDSLKETIEELRCVKAQESQLTSGLVPLGSNEPSDLLSAEIVTPEFRERLIRLQHENKMLKLAQEGSDNEQIALLQSLLEDANSRKNELETENRLVNQRLLQGQSQVEELQKSLQEHGSKAEDVSPTVQEKLMDATNELQKKSAAIEELENKHSSNQRIEELEDALKKKDEDMKQMEERYKKYLEKAKSVIRTLDPKQNQGSAPEVQALKTQVHERERMLISLQKEYDKLSSQKDQEEKLIVSAWYNMGMALQKKAAEERLASTGSGQSFLARQRQATSSRRTYPGHVQPTAAR
;
A
#
# COMPACT_ATOMS: atom_id res chain seq x y z
N MET A 1 -14.80 26.53 8.74
CA MET A 1 -14.65 25.91 10.08
C MET A 1 -13.18 25.79 10.52
N SER A 2 -12.19 25.68 9.63
CA SER A 2 -10.78 25.47 10.04
C SER A 2 -10.15 26.60 10.87
N ALA A 3 -10.31 27.88 10.52
CA ALA A 3 -9.61 28.97 11.23
C ALA A 3 -10.02 29.13 12.71
N LEU A 4 -11.30 28.91 13.03
CA LEU A 4 -11.83 29.08 14.38
C LEU A 4 -11.44 27.92 15.31
N GLU A 5 -11.38 26.69 14.79
CA GLU A 5 -10.87 25.52 15.51
C GLU A 5 -9.35 25.61 15.74
N THR A 6 -8.62 26.18 14.79
CA THR A 6 -7.17 26.39 14.94
C THR A 6 -6.90 27.46 16.01
N LEU A 7 -7.71 28.53 16.04
CA LEU A 7 -7.61 29.60 17.05
C LEU A 7 -7.83 29.06 18.48
N GLY A 8 -8.86 28.22 18.68
CA GLY A 8 -9.12 27.59 19.97
C GLY A 8 -8.04 26.62 20.44
N ARG A 9 -7.31 25.97 19.50
CA ARG A 9 -6.19 25.08 19.81
C ARG A 9 -4.92 25.83 20.21
N VAL A 10 -4.70 27.02 19.66
CA VAL A 10 -3.57 27.89 20.05
C VAL A 10 -3.80 28.47 21.44
N GLU A 11 -5.02 28.94 21.75
CA GLU A 11 -5.38 29.41 23.09
C GLU A 11 -5.25 28.31 24.17
N LEU A 12 -5.55 27.06 23.81
CA LEU A 12 -5.33 25.90 24.67
C LEU A 12 -3.84 25.69 24.97
N CYS A 13 -2.97 25.81 23.96
CA CYS A 13 -1.53 25.67 24.15
C CYS A 13 -0.96 26.73 25.08
N GLU A 14 -1.36 28.00 24.92
CA GLU A 14 -0.90 29.10 25.81
C GLU A 14 -1.37 28.91 27.26
N SER A 15 -2.60 28.44 27.44
CA SER A 15 -3.16 28.14 28.76
C SER A 15 -2.41 26.99 29.44
N LEU A 16 -2.12 25.92 28.70
CA LEU A 16 -1.37 24.77 29.20
C LEU A 16 0.11 25.12 29.46
N LEU A 17 0.70 26.01 28.67
CA LEU A 17 2.05 26.50 28.88
C LEU A 17 2.16 27.27 30.21
N THR A 18 1.18 28.14 30.49
CA THR A 18 1.07 28.84 31.77
C THR A 18 0.96 27.86 32.94
N TRP A 19 0.23 26.76 32.76
CA TRP A 19 0.15 25.69 33.77
C TRP A 19 1.49 24.95 33.95
N ILE A 20 2.19 24.61 32.88
CA ILE A 20 3.51 23.96 32.93
C ILE A 20 4.52 24.80 33.72
N GLN A 21 4.49 26.13 33.58
CA GLN A 21 5.36 27.04 34.31
C GLN A 21 5.19 26.94 35.84
N THR A 22 4.03 26.51 36.33
CA THR A 22 3.79 26.33 37.78
C THR A 22 4.66 25.23 38.40
N PHE A 23 5.18 24.30 37.59
CA PHE A 23 6.06 23.24 38.07
C PHE A 23 7.48 23.73 38.37
N ALA A 24 7.87 24.95 37.98
CA ALA A 24 9.21 25.52 38.20
C ALA A 24 10.34 24.52 37.87
N VAL A 25 10.37 24.09 36.61
CA VAL A 25 11.38 23.16 36.08
C VAL A 25 12.67 23.91 35.71
N GLU A 26 13.79 23.19 35.63
CA GLU A 26 15.11 23.79 35.38
C GLU A 26 15.26 24.26 33.92
N ALA A 27 14.61 23.57 32.98
CA ALA A 27 14.60 23.95 31.58
C ALA A 27 13.62 25.10 31.29
N PRO A 28 13.96 26.02 30.38
CA PRO A 28 13.08 27.13 30.02
C PRO A 28 11.78 26.63 29.38
N CYS A 29 10.65 27.20 29.80
CA CYS A 29 9.30 26.83 29.36
C CYS A 29 8.38 28.06 29.20
N SER A 30 8.96 29.22 28.85
CA SER A 30 8.24 30.48 28.70
C SER A 30 7.56 30.62 27.33
N ALA A 31 8.14 30.00 26.30
CA ALA A 31 7.65 30.03 24.93
C ALA A 31 7.49 28.63 24.31
N VAL A 32 6.68 28.55 23.25
CA VAL A 32 6.44 27.33 22.45
C VAL A 32 7.76 26.72 21.96
N ASP A 33 8.67 27.56 21.46
CA ASP A 33 9.96 27.12 20.89
C ASP A 33 10.86 26.42 21.92
N GLU A 34 10.82 26.85 23.18
CA GLU A 34 11.62 26.28 24.27
C GLU A 34 11.13 24.88 24.66
N MET A 35 9.83 24.64 24.48
CA MET A 35 9.17 23.36 24.77
C MET A 35 9.44 22.28 23.71
N THR A 36 9.79 22.66 22.48
CA THR A 36 10.03 21.73 21.37
C THR A 36 11.19 20.75 21.60
N SER A 37 12.11 21.09 22.52
CA SER A 37 13.23 20.23 22.91
C SER A 37 12.78 18.95 23.66
N GLY A 38 11.58 18.97 24.25
CA GLY A 38 11.03 17.92 25.10
C GLY A 38 11.63 17.85 26.51
N VAL A 39 12.68 18.62 26.81
CA VAL A 39 13.41 18.52 28.09
C VAL A 39 12.54 18.96 29.26
N ALA A 40 11.90 20.14 29.14
CA ALA A 40 10.99 20.63 30.17
C ALA A 40 9.76 19.73 30.35
N MET A 41 9.22 19.11 29.28
CA MET A 41 8.13 18.13 29.41
C MET A 41 8.54 16.90 30.22
N ALA A 42 9.75 16.38 29.97
CA ALA A 42 10.27 15.23 30.69
C ALA A 42 10.50 15.54 32.18
N GLN A 43 10.98 16.74 32.49
CA GLN A 43 11.13 17.22 33.88
C GLN A 43 9.78 17.38 34.58
N VAL A 44 8.75 17.86 33.88
CA VAL A 44 7.39 17.94 34.43
C VAL A 44 6.83 16.54 34.72
N LEU A 45 6.99 15.59 33.80
CA LEU A 45 6.56 14.20 34.03
C LEU A 45 7.25 13.56 35.23
N GLN A 46 8.55 13.83 35.41
CA GLN A 46 9.28 13.41 36.60
C GLN A 46 8.72 14.03 37.90
N LYS A 47 8.26 15.28 37.86
CA LYS A 47 7.59 15.91 39.01
C LYS A 47 6.17 15.37 39.24
N ILE A 48 5.48 14.93 38.20
CA ILE A 48 4.14 14.32 38.28
C ILE A 48 4.21 12.95 38.96
N ASP A 49 5.17 12.13 38.56
CA ASP A 49 5.38 10.80 39.14
C ASP A 49 6.84 10.38 39.01
N GLY A 50 7.64 10.72 40.03
CA GLY A 50 9.07 10.38 40.07
C GLY A 50 9.36 8.89 40.28
N MET A 51 8.35 8.09 40.65
CA MET A 51 8.50 6.64 40.80
C MET A 51 8.46 5.94 39.44
N TYR A 52 7.61 6.42 38.52
CA TYR A 52 7.55 5.92 37.15
C TYR A 52 8.57 6.61 36.23
N PHE A 53 8.57 7.94 36.21
CA PHE A 53 9.48 8.76 35.41
C PHE A 53 10.79 9.00 36.18
N THR A 54 11.54 7.91 36.38
CA THR A 54 12.80 7.90 37.15
C THR A 54 13.95 8.68 36.48
N ASP A 55 15.02 8.94 37.24
CA ASP A 55 16.26 9.54 36.71
C ASP A 55 16.86 8.72 35.55
N ALA A 56 16.69 7.40 35.58
CA ALA A 56 17.10 6.52 34.49
C ALA A 56 16.28 6.74 33.21
N TRP A 57 15.00 7.10 33.33
CA TRP A 57 14.15 7.43 32.20
C TRP A 57 14.49 8.80 31.61
N ILE A 58 14.63 9.83 32.46
CA ILE A 58 14.95 11.19 31.99
C ILE A 58 16.34 11.27 31.35
N SER A 59 17.30 10.45 31.79
CA SER A 59 18.64 10.36 31.16
C SER A 59 18.62 9.96 29.67
N ARG A 60 17.52 9.38 29.20
CA ARG A 60 17.33 9.03 27.78
C ARG A 60 16.95 10.25 26.92
N ILE A 61 16.54 11.35 27.55
CA ILE A 61 16.21 12.62 26.90
C ILE A 61 17.47 13.47 26.86
N LYS A 62 17.86 13.93 25.66
CA LYS A 62 19.07 14.76 25.50
C LYS A 62 18.75 16.22 25.83
N PRO A 63 19.51 16.90 26.72
CA PRO A 63 19.26 18.30 27.07
C PRO A 63 19.77 19.30 26.02
N ASP A 64 20.96 19.07 25.45
CA ASP A 64 21.62 20.00 24.52
C ASP A 64 21.25 19.74 23.06
N VAL A 65 19.99 20.01 22.70
CA VAL A 65 19.46 19.70 21.37
C VAL A 65 19.61 20.84 20.36
N GLY A 66 19.63 22.10 20.82
CA GLY A 66 19.66 23.29 19.97
C GLY A 66 18.59 23.24 18.87
N ASP A 67 18.94 23.62 17.64
CA ASP A 67 18.05 23.62 16.47
C ASP A 67 18.00 22.28 15.72
N ASN A 68 18.58 21.21 16.28
CA ASN A 68 18.58 19.90 15.63
C ASN A 68 17.22 19.20 15.77
N TRP A 69 16.30 19.50 14.87
CA TRP A 69 14.94 18.97 14.84
C TRP A 69 14.88 17.44 14.89
N ARG A 70 15.84 16.70 14.31
CA ARG A 70 15.86 15.22 14.37
C ARG A 70 16.03 14.70 15.80
N LEU A 71 16.86 15.38 16.59
CA LEU A 71 17.06 15.06 18.00
C LEU A 71 15.85 15.50 18.84
N LYS A 72 15.21 16.62 18.51
CA LYS A 72 13.93 17.04 19.11
C LYS A 72 12.85 15.97 18.90
N ILE A 73 12.67 15.48 17.66
CA ILE A 73 11.74 14.37 17.35
C ILE A 73 12.07 13.13 18.18
N SER A 74 13.36 12.77 18.31
CA SER A 74 13.77 11.60 19.08
C SER A 74 13.38 11.72 20.56
N ASN A 75 13.55 12.89 21.15
CA ASN A 75 13.12 13.18 22.52
C ASN A 75 11.58 13.14 22.66
N LEU A 76 10.86 13.85 21.79
CA LEU A 76 9.40 13.92 21.82
C LEU A 76 8.74 12.54 21.63
N LYS A 77 9.30 11.67 20.79
CA LYS A 77 8.82 10.28 20.64
C LYS A 77 8.97 9.47 21.93
N LYS A 78 10.07 9.64 22.67
CA LYS A 78 10.27 8.95 23.95
C LYS A 78 9.31 9.45 25.01
N ILE A 79 9.04 10.75 25.03
CA ILE A 79 8.10 11.40 25.94
C ILE A 79 6.68 10.91 25.66
N LEU A 80 6.23 11.00 24.40
CA LEU A 80 4.91 10.52 23.99
C LEU A 80 4.72 9.03 24.33
N LYS A 81 5.73 8.20 24.01
CA LYS A 81 5.68 6.79 24.37
C LYS A 81 5.55 6.59 25.89
N GLY A 82 6.37 7.28 26.69
CA GLY A 82 6.31 7.19 28.15
C GLY A 82 4.95 7.62 28.72
N ILE A 83 4.31 8.63 28.13
CA ILE A 83 2.97 9.08 28.51
C ILE A 83 1.92 8.01 28.18
N LEU A 84 1.97 7.41 26.99
CA LEU A 84 1.03 6.37 26.58
C LEU A 84 1.19 5.10 27.41
N ASP A 85 2.43 4.68 27.64
CA ASP A 85 2.75 3.52 28.49
C ASP A 85 2.26 3.79 29.94
N TYR A 86 2.47 4.98 30.49
CA TYR A 86 1.95 5.36 31.82
C TYR A 86 0.41 5.35 31.89
N ASN A 87 -0.26 5.91 30.89
CA ASN A 87 -1.73 5.92 30.84
C ASN A 87 -2.30 4.50 30.78
N HIS A 88 -1.63 3.59 30.05
CA HIS A 88 -2.07 2.21 29.91
C HIS A 88 -1.72 1.35 31.12
N GLU A 89 -0.47 1.38 31.57
CA GLU A 89 0.08 0.48 32.59
C GLU A 89 -0.26 0.91 34.02
N VAL A 90 -0.27 2.22 34.30
CA VAL A 90 -0.48 2.76 35.65
C VAL A 90 -1.90 3.27 35.83
N LEU A 91 -2.42 4.05 34.88
CA LEU A 91 -3.75 4.65 35.01
C LEU A 91 -4.89 3.74 34.53
N GLY A 92 -4.57 2.67 33.79
CA GLY A 92 -5.56 1.74 33.23
C GLY A 92 -6.56 2.40 32.26
N GLN A 93 -6.22 3.56 31.71
CA GLN A 93 -7.09 4.31 30.80
C GLN A 93 -6.65 4.07 29.36
N GLN A 94 -7.58 3.62 28.53
CA GLN A 94 -7.41 3.64 27.08
C GLN A 94 -7.84 5.02 26.58
N ILE A 95 -6.90 5.74 25.99
CA ILE A 95 -7.19 7.00 25.31
C ILE A 95 -7.90 6.64 23.99
N ASN A 96 -9.20 6.42 24.06
CA ASN A 96 -10.06 6.21 22.90
C ASN A 96 -10.58 7.57 22.41
N ASP A 97 -10.64 7.75 21.09
CA ASP A 97 -11.12 8.96 20.41
C ASP A 97 -10.23 10.23 20.51
N PHE A 98 -9.02 10.16 21.09
CA PHE A 98 -8.04 11.26 21.05
C PHE A 98 -7.10 11.16 19.84
N THR A 99 -6.91 12.26 19.12
CA THR A 99 -5.88 12.33 18.07
C THR A 99 -4.50 12.53 18.71
N LEU A 100 -3.61 11.55 18.53
CA LEU A 100 -2.22 11.62 19.02
C LEU A 100 -1.46 12.81 18.40
N PRO A 101 -0.60 13.51 19.17
CA PRO A 101 0.16 14.66 18.68
C PRO A 101 1.22 14.25 17.65
N ASP A 102 1.34 15.01 16.55
CA ASP A 102 2.40 14.82 15.57
C ASP A 102 3.71 15.50 16.03
N VAL A 103 4.59 14.67 16.60
CA VAL A 103 5.92 15.07 17.08
C VAL A 103 6.83 15.64 15.98
N SER A 104 6.56 15.37 14.71
CA SER A 104 7.36 15.90 13.58
C SER A 104 7.04 17.36 13.35
N LEU A 105 5.75 17.72 13.39
CA LEU A 105 5.28 19.10 13.26
C LEU A 105 5.75 19.98 14.43
N ILE A 106 5.73 19.44 15.66
CA ILE A 106 6.25 20.15 16.85
C ILE A 106 7.75 20.44 16.71
N ALA A 107 8.54 19.49 16.20
CA ALA A 107 9.99 19.62 16.14
C ALA A 107 10.51 20.43 14.96
N GLU A 108 9.86 20.35 13.80
CA GLU A 108 10.28 21.01 12.55
C GLU A 108 9.69 22.41 12.40
N HIS A 109 8.45 22.61 12.84
CA HIS A 109 7.68 23.83 12.58
C HIS A 109 7.25 24.57 13.85
N SER A 110 7.64 24.09 15.03
CA SER A 110 7.19 24.62 16.32
C SER A 110 5.66 24.78 16.39
N ASP A 111 4.92 23.81 15.84
CA ASP A 111 3.47 23.90 15.75
C ASP A 111 2.81 23.93 17.13
N SER A 112 2.12 25.02 17.44
CA SER A 112 1.51 25.28 18.73
C SER A 112 0.25 24.45 18.98
N ALA A 113 -0.48 24.03 17.95
CA ALA A 113 -1.66 23.19 18.13
C ALA A 113 -1.27 21.76 18.52
N GLU A 114 -0.26 21.19 17.86
CA GLU A 114 0.26 19.86 18.15
C GLU A 114 1.03 19.84 19.49
N LEU A 115 1.75 20.92 19.81
CA LEU A 115 2.35 21.10 21.14
C LEU A 115 1.26 21.12 22.23
N GLY A 116 0.15 21.84 22.00
CA GLY A 116 -0.99 21.88 22.91
C GLY A 116 -1.56 20.50 23.21
N ARG A 117 -1.70 19.63 22.20
CA ARG A 117 -2.12 18.22 22.38
C ARG A 117 -1.13 17.42 23.22
N MET A 118 0.17 17.60 22.99
CA MET A 118 1.20 16.93 23.80
C MET A 118 1.09 17.35 25.27
N LEU A 119 0.95 18.65 25.54
CA LEU A 119 0.77 19.16 26.90
C LEU A 119 -0.55 18.70 27.53
N GLN A 120 -1.61 18.51 26.72
CA GLN A 120 -2.89 17.99 27.18
C GLN A 120 -2.78 16.56 27.72
N LEU A 121 -1.97 15.72 27.08
CA LEU A 121 -1.68 14.36 27.56
C LEU A 121 -0.91 14.38 28.89
N ILE A 122 0.05 15.30 29.05
CA ILE A 122 0.79 15.50 30.30
C ILE A 122 -0.15 15.97 31.42
N LEU A 123 -1.06 16.88 31.12
CA LEU A 123 -2.11 17.29 32.05
C LEU A 123 -3.00 16.09 32.45
N GLY A 124 -3.37 15.25 31.49
CA GLY A 124 -4.10 14.00 31.75
C GLY A 124 -3.38 13.11 32.76
N CYS A 125 -2.06 12.94 32.62
CA CYS A 125 -1.25 12.23 33.60
C CYS A 125 -1.25 12.91 34.98
N ALA A 126 -1.11 14.25 35.03
CA ALA A 126 -1.05 15.01 36.27
C ALA A 126 -2.35 15.00 37.09
N VAL A 127 -3.51 14.90 36.42
CA VAL A 127 -4.82 14.87 37.08
C VAL A 127 -5.15 13.47 37.61
N ASN A 128 -4.61 12.45 36.95
CA ASN A 128 -4.93 11.05 37.23
C ASN A 128 -3.87 10.34 38.09
N CYS A 129 -2.69 10.93 38.33
CA CYS A 129 -1.68 10.35 39.22
C CYS A 129 -2.15 10.30 40.68
N GLU A 130 -1.52 9.45 41.51
CA GLU A 130 -1.93 9.23 42.90
C GLU A 130 -1.68 10.46 43.81
N GLN A 131 -0.71 11.32 43.48
CA GLN A 131 -0.34 12.52 44.24
C GLN A 131 -1.20 13.76 43.91
N LYS A 132 -2.53 13.57 43.87
CA LYS A 132 -3.53 14.60 43.49
C LYS A 132 -3.50 15.91 44.29
N GLN A 133 -2.87 15.94 45.46
CA GLN A 133 -2.79 17.15 46.31
C GLN A 133 -1.59 18.06 46.02
N ALA A 134 -0.56 17.58 45.32
CA ALA A 134 0.68 18.34 45.09
C ALA A 134 0.69 19.15 43.77
N SER A 135 -0.17 18.82 42.80
CA SER A 135 -0.16 19.43 41.46
C SER A 135 -0.98 20.71 41.31
N GLY A 136 -1.65 21.18 42.38
CA GLY A 136 -2.40 22.45 42.38
C GLY A 136 -3.64 22.49 41.47
N VAL A 137 -4.02 21.39 40.81
CA VAL A 137 -5.16 21.36 39.88
C VAL A 137 -6.45 20.97 40.61
N CYS A 138 -7.34 21.95 40.81
CA CYS A 138 -8.69 21.69 41.30
C CYS A 138 -9.47 20.82 40.28
N HIS A 139 -10.07 19.71 40.73
CA HIS A 139 -10.83 18.76 39.91
C HIS A 139 -11.91 19.43 39.03
N GLY A 140 -12.39 20.62 39.40
CA GLY A 140 -13.37 21.39 38.63
C GLY A 140 -12.85 22.08 37.36
N CYS A 141 -11.56 22.43 37.28
CA CYS A 141 -11.01 23.09 36.08
C CYS A 141 -10.59 22.10 34.97
N ALA A 142 -10.15 20.90 35.33
CA ALA A 142 -9.67 19.90 34.37
C ALA A 142 -10.80 19.32 33.50
N VAL A 143 -11.99 19.09 34.08
CA VAL A 143 -13.16 18.57 33.34
C VAL A 143 -13.69 19.59 32.32
N CYS A 144 -13.65 20.90 32.64
CA CYS A 144 -14.07 21.95 31.70
C CYS A 144 -13.15 22.11 30.48
N LEU A 145 -11.87 21.70 30.57
CA LEU A 145 -10.91 21.76 29.46
C LEU A 145 -10.86 20.47 28.63
N MET A 146 -11.12 19.30 29.24
CA MET A 146 -11.20 18.01 28.53
C MET A 146 -12.51 17.81 27.76
N SER A 147 -13.58 18.55 28.11
CA SER A 147 -14.94 18.32 27.57
C SER A 147 -15.49 19.46 26.72
N LYS A 148 -14.66 20.41 26.26
CA LYS A 148 -15.10 21.49 25.35
C LYS A 148 -15.10 21.03 23.89
N GLU A 149 -15.66 19.85 23.62
CA GLU A 149 -16.25 19.52 22.32
C GLU A 149 -17.77 19.45 22.54
N SER A 150 -18.44 20.57 22.27
CA SER A 150 -19.90 20.68 22.34
C SER A 150 -20.53 20.21 21.02
N PRO A 151 -21.38 19.16 20.99
CA PRO A 151 -22.27 18.93 19.86
C PRO A 151 -23.41 19.95 19.91
N VAL A 152 -23.57 20.68 18.81
CA VAL A 152 -24.64 21.65 18.60
C VAL A 152 -25.99 20.95 18.69
N SER A 153 -26.84 21.39 19.62
CA SER A 153 -28.24 21.02 19.71
C SER A 153 -29.01 21.54 18.50
N SER A 154 -29.14 20.70 17.47
CA SER A 154 -30.16 20.81 16.43
C SER A 154 -30.22 19.49 15.66
N GLY A 155 -31.11 18.59 16.08
CA GLY A 155 -31.44 17.38 15.31
C GLY A 155 -31.58 16.09 16.11
N ASN A 156 -32.33 16.09 17.22
CA ASN A 156 -32.55 14.88 18.03
C ASN A 156 -33.19 13.72 17.25
N ASP A 157 -33.96 13.95 16.19
CA ASP A 157 -34.55 12.87 15.39
C ASP A 157 -33.56 12.18 14.43
N SER A 158 -32.59 12.94 13.89
CA SER A 158 -31.59 12.36 12.97
C SER A 158 -30.57 11.48 13.69
N TYR A 159 -30.23 11.84 14.94
CA TYR A 159 -29.27 11.10 15.75
C TYR A 159 -29.83 9.76 16.21
N VAL A 160 -31.11 9.70 16.56
CA VAL A 160 -31.77 8.45 16.96
C VAL A 160 -31.88 7.48 15.78
N ASP A 161 -32.14 7.97 14.56
CA ASP A 161 -32.16 7.11 13.38
C ASP A 161 -30.76 6.66 12.94
N LEU A 162 -29.73 7.50 13.12
CA LEU A 162 -28.33 7.12 12.93
C LEU A 162 -27.86 6.09 13.97
N ASP A 163 -28.24 6.24 15.25
CA ASP A 163 -27.93 5.29 16.31
C ASP A 163 -28.64 3.94 16.08
N ARG A 164 -29.88 3.98 15.59
CA ARG A 164 -30.62 2.77 15.19
C ARG A 164 -30.01 2.10 13.96
N GLN A 165 -29.55 2.87 12.98
CA GLN A 165 -28.82 2.32 11.83
C GLN A 165 -27.46 1.75 12.24
N LEU A 166 -26.73 2.44 13.13
CA LEU A 166 -25.45 1.97 13.66
C LEU A 166 -25.64 0.64 14.39
N LYS A 167 -26.63 0.56 15.28
CA LYS A 167 -26.96 -0.67 16.02
C LYS A 167 -27.33 -1.82 15.09
N LYS A 168 -28.13 -1.55 14.05
CA LYS A 168 -28.46 -2.54 13.03
C LYS A 168 -27.23 -3.00 12.24
N THR A 169 -26.34 -2.08 11.84
CA THR A 169 -25.10 -2.46 11.13
C THR A 169 -24.14 -3.26 12.00
N VAL A 170 -24.13 -3.01 13.32
CA VAL A 170 -23.34 -3.79 14.28
C VAL A 170 -23.93 -5.19 14.45
N GLU A 171 -25.24 -5.33 14.50
CA GLU A 171 -25.92 -6.64 14.51
C GLU A 171 -25.65 -7.41 13.21
N ASP A 172 -25.82 -6.78 12.04
CA ASP A 172 -25.54 -7.39 10.74
C ASP A 172 -24.05 -7.79 10.61
N LEU A 173 -23.12 -6.99 11.17
CA LEU A 173 -21.70 -7.32 11.19
C LEU A 173 -21.40 -8.52 12.09
N ASN A 174 -22.04 -8.61 13.27
CA ASN A 174 -21.88 -9.74 14.17
C ASN A 174 -22.43 -11.04 13.56
N ASP A 175 -23.56 -10.98 12.86
CA ASP A 175 -24.13 -12.13 12.13
C ASP A 175 -23.22 -12.54 10.95
N ALA A 176 -22.63 -11.58 10.24
CA ALA A 176 -21.64 -11.86 9.20
C ALA A 176 -20.35 -12.49 9.77
N LEU A 177 -19.91 -12.08 10.96
CA LEU A 177 -18.78 -12.70 11.65
C LEU A 177 -19.10 -14.12 12.12
N ALA A 178 -20.30 -14.36 12.65
CA ALA A 178 -20.75 -15.69 13.05
C ALA A 178 -20.83 -16.66 11.86
N THR A 179 -21.40 -16.22 10.74
CA THR A 179 -21.47 -17.03 9.51
C THR A 179 -20.09 -17.27 8.89
N LYS A 180 -19.18 -16.30 8.96
CA LYS A 180 -17.78 -16.48 8.57
C LYS A 180 -17.08 -17.54 9.42
N GLU A 181 -17.30 -17.54 10.73
CA GLU A 181 -16.74 -18.54 11.64
C GLU A 181 -17.29 -19.95 11.35
N GLU A 182 -18.60 -20.07 11.07
CA GLU A 182 -19.22 -21.33 10.68
C GLU A 182 -18.66 -21.88 9.36
N ILE A 183 -18.45 -21.02 8.36
CA ILE A 183 -17.81 -21.39 7.10
C ILE A 183 -16.35 -21.80 7.33
N ALA A 184 -15.61 -21.08 8.18
CA ALA A 184 -14.23 -21.41 8.51
C ALA A 184 -14.12 -22.79 9.19
N GLN A 185 -15.03 -23.12 10.10
CA GLN A 185 -15.11 -24.43 10.72
C GLN A 185 -15.41 -25.53 9.69
N ARG A 186 -16.33 -25.28 8.76
CA ARG A 186 -16.66 -26.23 7.69
C ARG A 186 -15.52 -26.44 6.70
N CYS A 187 -14.76 -25.40 6.40
CA CYS A 187 -13.52 -25.50 5.61
C CYS A 187 -12.48 -26.35 6.35
N HIS A 188 -12.28 -26.12 7.65
CA HIS A 188 -11.35 -26.92 8.45
C HIS A 188 -11.74 -28.40 8.52
N GLU A 189 -13.03 -28.69 8.67
CA GLU A 189 -13.54 -30.07 8.69
C GLU A 189 -13.37 -30.76 7.32
N LEU A 190 -13.61 -30.06 6.22
CA LEU A 190 -13.34 -30.56 4.87
C LEU A 190 -11.85 -30.81 4.64
N ASP A 191 -10.97 -29.90 5.08
CA ASP A 191 -9.51 -30.07 4.98
C ASP A 191 -9.03 -31.29 5.77
N MET A 192 -9.58 -31.53 6.96
CA MET A 192 -9.32 -32.75 7.73
C MET A 192 -9.77 -34.01 6.98
N GLN A 193 -10.94 -34.00 6.35
CA GLN A 193 -11.43 -35.13 5.55
C GLN A 193 -10.54 -35.40 4.33
N VAL A 194 -10.11 -34.35 3.62
CA VAL A 194 -9.18 -34.47 2.49
C VAL A 194 -7.83 -35.03 2.94
N CYS A 195 -7.29 -34.54 4.07
CA CYS A 195 -6.05 -35.09 4.64
C CYS A 195 -6.20 -36.56 5.04
N ALA A 196 -7.35 -36.98 5.55
CA ALA A 196 -7.61 -38.38 5.89
C ALA A 196 -7.67 -39.27 4.63
N VAL A 197 -8.29 -38.80 3.54
CA VAL A 197 -8.36 -39.51 2.26
C VAL A 197 -6.98 -39.59 1.59
N ILE A 198 -6.19 -38.52 1.61
CA ILE A 198 -4.82 -38.53 1.09
C ILE A 198 -3.97 -39.52 1.90
N LYS A 199 -4.10 -39.53 3.22
CA LYS A 199 -3.37 -40.47 4.08
C LYS A 199 -3.75 -41.91 3.81
N SER A 200 -5.03 -42.23 3.61
CA SER A 200 -5.46 -43.60 3.29
C SER A 200 -5.01 -44.03 1.89
N SER A 201 -5.05 -43.12 0.90
CA SER A 201 -4.51 -43.37 -0.44
C SER A 201 -3.01 -43.64 -0.41
N LEU A 202 -2.23 -42.82 0.31
CA LEU A 202 -0.78 -43.01 0.44
C LEU A 202 -0.45 -44.30 1.19
N LEU A 203 -1.24 -44.70 2.18
CA LEU A 203 -1.06 -45.98 2.87
C LEU A 203 -1.37 -47.16 1.94
N ALA A 204 -2.40 -47.07 1.11
CA ALA A 204 -2.71 -48.09 0.11
C ALA A 204 -1.62 -48.18 -0.97
N GLU A 205 -1.11 -47.04 -1.46
CA GLU A 205 -0.02 -47.00 -2.42
C GLU A 205 1.29 -47.57 -1.83
N ASN A 206 1.61 -47.25 -0.57
CA ASN A 206 2.75 -47.85 0.14
C ASN A 206 2.60 -49.36 0.33
N GLN A 207 1.39 -49.87 0.59
CA GLN A 207 1.15 -51.32 0.65
C GLN A 207 1.39 -51.98 -0.71
N VAL A 208 0.90 -51.39 -1.80
CA VAL A 208 1.13 -51.89 -3.17
C VAL A 208 2.62 -51.84 -3.52
N LEU A 209 3.33 -50.78 -3.13
CA LEU A 209 4.78 -50.67 -3.34
C LEU A 209 5.56 -51.70 -2.52
N MET A 210 5.16 -51.97 -1.27
CA MET A 210 5.75 -53.05 -0.47
C MET A 210 5.46 -54.43 -1.06
N GLU A 211 4.26 -54.69 -1.58
CA GLU A 211 3.95 -55.93 -2.29
C GLU A 211 4.78 -56.08 -3.56
N ARG A 212 4.98 -55.00 -4.32
CA ARG A 212 5.87 -55.00 -5.51
C ARG A 212 7.33 -55.21 -5.15
N LEU A 213 7.80 -54.63 -4.05
CA LEU A 213 9.16 -54.84 -3.55
C LEU A 213 9.35 -56.30 -3.11
N ASN A 214 8.43 -56.87 -2.34
CA ASN A 214 8.46 -58.28 -1.95
C ASN A 214 8.35 -59.23 -3.15
N GLN A 215 7.60 -58.87 -4.19
CA GLN A 215 7.57 -59.62 -5.45
C GLN A 215 8.90 -59.51 -6.22
N SER A 216 9.61 -58.39 -6.09
CA SER A 216 10.92 -58.18 -6.72
C SER A 216 12.03 -58.93 -5.99
N ASP A 217 11.99 -58.99 -4.65
CA ASP A 217 12.92 -59.80 -3.83
C ASP A 217 12.71 -61.31 -4.05
N SER A 218 11.49 -61.73 -4.45
CA SER A 218 11.20 -63.13 -4.83
C SER A 218 11.78 -63.52 -6.21
N ILE A 219 12.26 -62.55 -7.00
CA ILE A 219 12.88 -62.78 -8.33
C ILE A 219 14.42 -62.92 -8.23
N GLU A 220 15.04 -62.56 -7.10
CA GLU A 220 16.49 -62.76 -6.91
C GLU A 220 16.89 -64.21 -6.53
N ASP A 221 15.92 -65.12 -6.33
CA ASP A 221 16.17 -66.53 -6.01
C ASP A 221 15.97 -67.50 -7.21
N LEU A 222 16.14 -67.00 -8.45
CA LEU A 222 16.24 -67.82 -9.66
C LEU A 222 17.70 -68.05 -10.08
N ASN A 223 18.49 -68.60 -9.16
CA ASN A 223 19.75 -69.28 -9.46
C ASN A 223 19.83 -70.59 -8.68
N SER A 224 18.97 -71.54 -9.05
CA SER A 224 19.10 -72.94 -8.66
C SER A 224 19.28 -73.81 -9.90
N PRO A 225 20.48 -74.37 -10.14
CA PRO A 225 20.73 -75.28 -11.25
C PRO A 225 20.46 -76.72 -10.79
N ALA A 226 19.28 -77.24 -11.09
CA ALA A 226 19.03 -78.67 -11.10
C ALA A 226 18.77 -79.13 -12.54
N GLY A 227 19.72 -79.88 -13.12
CA GLY A 227 19.48 -80.63 -14.35
C GLY A 227 20.61 -80.62 -15.38
N ARG A 228 21.76 -81.23 -15.08
CA ARG A 228 22.56 -81.92 -16.10
C ARG A 228 23.06 -83.26 -15.59
N ALA A 229 22.39 -84.30 -16.07
CA ALA A 229 22.97 -85.61 -16.29
C ALA A 229 24.07 -85.50 -17.37
N GLN A 230 25.21 -86.14 -17.13
CA GLN A 230 26.17 -86.65 -18.12
C GLN A 230 27.03 -87.66 -17.36
N THR A 231 26.71 -88.96 -17.38
CA THR A 231 27.26 -89.96 -18.32
C THR A 231 28.77 -89.83 -18.55
N ASP A 232 29.49 -90.71 -17.87
CA ASP A 232 30.79 -91.32 -18.18
C ASP A 232 31.00 -91.51 -19.71
N PRO A 233 32.24 -91.34 -20.23
CA PRO A 233 33.15 -92.48 -20.28
C PRO A 233 34.64 -92.17 -20.01
N ARG A 234 35.29 -93.05 -19.23
CA ARG A 234 36.58 -93.78 -19.49
C ARG A 234 37.50 -93.19 -20.56
N GLN A 235 38.75 -92.80 -20.25
CA GLN A 235 40.05 -93.54 -20.26
C GLN A 235 41.07 -92.52 -20.86
N ASP A 236 42.39 -92.48 -20.68
CA ASP A 236 43.43 -93.28 -20.02
C ASP A 236 44.65 -92.33 -19.96
N GLY A 237 45.46 -92.40 -18.90
CA GLY A 237 46.77 -91.74 -18.81
C GLY A 237 47.79 -92.70 -18.19
N PRO A 238 48.85 -93.13 -18.89
CA PRO A 238 49.66 -94.27 -18.45
C PRO A 238 50.98 -93.91 -17.73
N LYS A 239 51.21 -94.62 -16.61
CA LYS A 239 52.47 -95.29 -16.14
C LYS A 239 53.69 -94.42 -15.74
N PRO A 240 54.65 -94.89 -14.87
CA PRO A 240 55.18 -96.26 -14.84
C PRO A 240 55.58 -96.89 -13.48
N SER A 241 55.63 -98.24 -13.43
CA SER A 241 56.84 -98.99 -13.04
C SER A 241 56.65 -100.52 -13.09
N SER A 242 57.71 -101.17 -13.57
CA SER A 242 58.19 -102.54 -13.28
C SER A 242 57.43 -103.76 -13.82
N GLY A 243 58.11 -104.53 -14.68
CA GLY A 243 57.72 -105.90 -15.05
C GLY A 243 58.34 -106.41 -16.35
N ILE A 244 59.45 -107.12 -16.23
CA ILE A 244 60.29 -107.75 -17.26
C ILE A 244 59.55 -108.86 -18.04
N THR A 245 59.62 -108.90 -19.39
CA THR A 245 60.05 -110.08 -20.20
C THR A 245 60.00 -109.87 -21.74
N LEU A 246 61.16 -110.10 -22.37
CA LEU A 246 61.40 -110.92 -23.58
C LEU A 246 60.62 -110.67 -24.91
N LEU A 247 61.32 -110.15 -25.95
CA LEU A 247 61.67 -110.86 -27.21
C LEU A 247 62.11 -109.90 -28.36
N ARG A 248 63.39 -110.04 -28.73
CA ARG A 248 64.06 -109.94 -30.05
C ARG A 248 63.37 -109.29 -31.28
N ALA A 249 64.10 -108.32 -31.84
CA ALA A 249 64.58 -108.20 -33.23
C ALA A 249 63.61 -108.42 -34.41
N ASP A 250 63.21 -107.32 -35.07
CA ASP A 250 63.48 -107.06 -36.51
C ASP A 250 62.86 -105.71 -36.97
N LEU A 251 63.40 -105.13 -38.05
CA LEU A 251 62.87 -104.01 -38.87
C LEU A 251 63.37 -102.57 -38.56
N ARG A 252 64.58 -102.27 -39.05
CA ARG A 252 65.12 -100.91 -39.25
C ARG A 252 64.35 -99.95 -40.20
N PRO A 253 63.29 -100.34 -40.96
CA PRO A 253 62.41 -99.37 -41.63
C PRO A 253 61.29 -98.78 -40.75
N ARG A 254 60.97 -99.38 -39.59
CA ARG A 254 59.84 -98.95 -38.73
C ARG A 254 60.16 -97.77 -37.81
N ALA A 255 61.44 -97.49 -37.57
CA ALA A 255 61.87 -96.40 -36.69
C ALA A 255 61.62 -95.01 -37.33
N SER A 256 61.80 -94.87 -38.65
CA SER A 256 61.51 -93.62 -39.36
C SER A 256 60.01 -93.33 -39.46
N GLU A 257 59.18 -94.36 -39.66
CA GLU A 257 57.72 -94.22 -39.68
C GLU A 257 57.15 -93.89 -38.29
N SER A 258 57.72 -94.47 -37.22
CA SER A 258 57.33 -94.16 -35.84
C SER A 258 57.67 -92.72 -35.43
N ILE A 259 58.82 -92.19 -35.87
CA ILE A 259 59.19 -90.79 -35.62
C ILE A 259 58.30 -89.85 -36.44
N ALA A 260 58.00 -90.20 -37.69
CA ALA A 260 57.08 -89.42 -38.53
C ALA A 260 55.65 -89.38 -37.97
N GLN A 261 55.16 -90.47 -37.38
CA GLN A 261 53.85 -90.50 -36.72
C GLN A 261 53.84 -89.67 -35.43
N SER A 262 54.88 -89.76 -34.58
CA SER A 262 55.01 -88.93 -33.37
C SER A 262 55.03 -87.43 -33.70
N LEU A 263 55.78 -87.03 -34.73
CA LEU A 263 55.82 -85.64 -35.18
C LEU A 263 54.48 -85.18 -35.74
N LYS A 264 53.71 -86.07 -36.36
CA LYS A 264 52.36 -85.76 -36.84
C LYS A 264 51.38 -85.56 -35.68
N ASP A 265 51.43 -86.42 -34.68
CA ASP A 265 50.60 -86.31 -33.48
C ASP A 265 50.96 -85.03 -32.69
N GLU A 266 52.24 -84.69 -32.58
CA GLU A 266 52.71 -83.41 -32.02
C GLU A 266 52.21 -82.21 -32.85
N MET A 267 52.23 -82.31 -34.18
CA MET A 267 51.68 -81.27 -35.05
C MET A 267 50.17 -81.10 -34.89
N ASP A 268 49.42 -82.18 -34.68
CA ASP A 268 47.97 -82.13 -34.44
C ASP A 268 47.65 -81.55 -33.05
N VAL A 269 48.44 -81.88 -32.02
CA VAL A 269 48.34 -81.24 -30.69
C VAL A 269 48.65 -79.75 -30.78
N LEU A 270 49.69 -79.37 -31.53
CA LEU A 270 50.04 -77.97 -31.74
C LEU A 270 48.93 -77.23 -32.51
N ARG A 271 48.31 -77.84 -33.51
CA ARG A 271 47.13 -77.29 -34.20
C ARG A 271 45.94 -77.09 -33.26
N HIS A 272 45.60 -78.07 -32.44
CA HIS A 272 44.52 -77.93 -31.44
C HIS A 272 44.83 -76.84 -30.42
N SER A 273 46.09 -76.73 -29.99
CA SER A 273 46.52 -75.68 -29.08
C SER A 273 46.43 -74.29 -29.74
N SER A 274 46.80 -74.18 -31.02
CA SER A 274 46.67 -72.96 -31.82
C SER A 274 45.20 -72.57 -31.98
N ASP A 275 44.31 -73.51 -32.31
CA ASP A 275 42.87 -73.25 -32.42
C ASP A 275 42.26 -72.80 -31.09
N LYS A 276 42.75 -73.36 -29.97
CA LYS A 276 42.35 -72.93 -28.63
C LYS A 276 42.84 -71.52 -28.32
N VAL A 277 44.06 -71.19 -28.70
CA VAL A 277 44.61 -69.83 -28.57
C VAL A 277 43.79 -68.86 -29.41
N SER A 278 43.50 -69.15 -30.68
CA SER A 278 42.66 -68.31 -31.55
C SER A 278 41.26 -68.05 -30.96
N LYS A 279 40.65 -69.06 -30.32
CA LYS A 279 39.35 -68.89 -29.64
C LYS A 279 39.45 -68.00 -28.41
N LEU A 280 40.51 -68.14 -27.62
CA LEU A 280 40.75 -67.28 -26.46
C LEU A 280 41.06 -65.83 -26.89
N GLU A 281 41.82 -65.64 -27.96
CA GLU A 281 42.08 -64.33 -28.55
C GLU A 281 40.78 -63.65 -29.01
N ALA A 282 39.89 -64.38 -29.69
CA ALA A 282 38.58 -63.86 -30.08
C ALA A 282 37.70 -63.48 -28.87
N GLN A 283 37.73 -64.27 -27.79
CA GLN A 283 37.01 -63.94 -26.55
C GLN A 283 37.60 -62.70 -25.87
N VAL A 284 38.93 -62.58 -25.82
CA VAL A 284 39.62 -61.39 -25.29
C VAL A 284 39.20 -60.15 -26.07
N GLU A 285 39.08 -60.24 -27.39
CA GLU A 285 38.65 -59.11 -28.22
C GLU A 285 37.19 -58.70 -27.94
N VAL A 286 36.30 -59.66 -27.73
CA VAL A 286 34.91 -59.39 -27.28
C VAL A 286 34.90 -58.74 -25.89
N TYR A 287 35.75 -59.18 -24.96
CA TYR A 287 35.83 -58.58 -23.63
C TYR A 287 36.42 -57.17 -23.65
N LYS A 288 37.41 -56.88 -24.51
CA LYS A 288 37.92 -55.52 -24.71
C LYS A 288 36.81 -54.59 -25.19
N LYS A 289 36.04 -55.01 -26.20
CA LYS A 289 34.91 -54.22 -26.73
C LYS A 289 33.86 -53.95 -25.65
N LYS A 290 33.48 -54.94 -24.85
CA LYS A 290 32.56 -54.75 -23.72
C LYS A 290 33.11 -53.76 -22.67
N LEU A 291 34.42 -53.73 -22.47
CA LEU A 291 35.07 -52.83 -21.53
C LEU A 291 35.08 -51.37 -22.05
N GLU A 292 35.24 -51.19 -23.36
CA GLU A 292 35.06 -49.92 -24.05
C GLU A 292 33.60 -49.43 -23.94
N ASP A 293 32.62 -50.29 -24.23
CA ASP A 293 31.18 -49.99 -24.08
C ASP A 293 30.82 -49.59 -22.64
N LEU A 294 31.39 -50.28 -21.64
CA LEU A 294 31.25 -49.91 -20.21
C LEU A 294 31.85 -48.53 -19.90
N GLY A 295 32.96 -48.18 -20.57
CA GLY A 295 33.57 -46.86 -20.48
C GLY A 295 32.65 -45.76 -21.02
N ASP A 296 32.03 -45.99 -22.17
CA ASP A 296 31.07 -45.05 -22.78
C ASP A 296 29.81 -44.91 -21.94
N LEU A 297 29.27 -46.01 -21.42
CA LEU A 297 28.11 -45.97 -20.54
C LEU A 297 28.41 -45.17 -19.26
N ARG A 298 29.60 -45.32 -18.66
CA ARG A 298 30.02 -44.50 -17.51
C ARG A 298 30.09 -43.00 -17.85
N ARG A 299 30.60 -42.64 -19.03
CA ARG A 299 30.61 -41.22 -19.48
C ARG A 299 29.19 -40.69 -19.67
N GLN A 300 28.30 -41.50 -20.24
CA GLN A 300 26.90 -41.13 -20.42
C GLN A 300 26.18 -40.93 -19.09
N VAL A 301 26.39 -41.80 -18.11
CA VAL A 301 25.86 -41.66 -16.75
C VAL A 301 26.35 -40.36 -16.13
N LYS A 302 27.64 -40.05 -16.21
CA LYS A 302 28.20 -38.80 -15.67
C LYS A 302 27.59 -37.56 -16.34
N LEU A 303 27.41 -37.58 -17.65
CA LEU A 303 26.74 -36.48 -18.38
C LEU A 303 25.28 -36.30 -17.96
N LEU A 304 24.57 -37.39 -17.66
CA LEU A 304 23.19 -37.33 -17.16
C LEU A 304 23.15 -36.80 -15.73
N GLU A 305 24.09 -37.17 -14.87
CA GLU A 305 24.24 -36.63 -13.52
C GLU A 305 24.55 -35.12 -13.53
N GLU A 306 25.46 -34.67 -14.39
CA GLU A 306 25.78 -33.24 -14.59
C GLU A 306 24.56 -32.46 -15.10
N LYS A 307 23.78 -33.02 -16.04
CA LYS A 307 22.53 -32.40 -16.50
C LYS A 307 21.47 -32.36 -15.40
N ASN A 308 21.32 -33.43 -14.61
CA ASN A 308 20.35 -33.49 -13.53
C ASN A 308 20.68 -32.47 -12.42
N THR A 309 21.97 -32.35 -12.06
CA THR A 309 22.42 -31.31 -11.11
C THR A 309 22.20 -29.90 -11.66
N SER A 310 22.43 -29.66 -12.96
CA SER A 310 22.10 -28.38 -13.60
C SER A 310 20.60 -28.08 -13.58
N TYR A 311 19.75 -29.06 -13.87
CA TYR A 311 18.29 -28.89 -13.78
C TYR A 311 17.84 -28.59 -12.35
N MET A 312 18.40 -29.28 -11.35
CA MET A 312 18.11 -29.01 -9.95
C MET A 312 18.51 -27.59 -9.53
N GLN A 313 19.70 -27.12 -9.92
CA GLN A 313 20.14 -25.74 -9.68
C GLN A 313 19.19 -24.74 -10.34
N ASN A 314 18.80 -24.98 -11.60
CA ASN A 314 17.88 -24.10 -12.33
C ASN A 314 16.50 -24.04 -11.65
N THR A 315 15.96 -25.18 -11.21
CA THR A 315 14.71 -25.24 -10.45
C THR A 315 14.79 -24.39 -9.18
N VAL A 316 15.86 -24.52 -8.39
CA VAL A 316 16.05 -23.71 -7.17
C VAL A 316 16.10 -22.22 -7.50
N THR A 317 16.82 -21.81 -8.54
CA THR A 317 16.86 -20.39 -8.95
C THR A 317 15.50 -19.87 -9.40
N LEU A 318 14.72 -20.68 -10.12
CA LEU A 318 13.37 -20.31 -10.53
C LEU A 318 12.41 -20.21 -9.34
N GLU A 319 12.55 -21.08 -8.33
CA GLU A 319 11.79 -21.01 -7.09
C GLU A 319 12.12 -19.74 -6.28
N GLU A 320 13.40 -19.35 -6.22
CA GLU A 320 13.82 -18.10 -5.60
C GLU A 320 13.26 -16.87 -6.32
N ASP A 321 13.31 -16.85 -7.64
CA ASP A 321 12.79 -15.74 -8.44
C ASP A 321 11.26 -15.66 -8.34
N LEU A 322 10.56 -16.80 -8.26
CA LEU A 322 9.13 -16.84 -8.00
C LEU A 322 8.79 -16.31 -6.60
N ARG A 323 9.62 -16.60 -5.59
CA ARG A 323 9.48 -16.03 -4.23
C ARG A 323 9.66 -14.51 -4.24
N LYS A 324 10.66 -13.98 -4.96
CA LYS A 324 10.87 -12.53 -5.14
C LYS A 324 9.72 -11.86 -5.89
N ALA A 325 9.25 -12.48 -6.98
CA ALA A 325 8.12 -11.98 -7.75
C ALA A 325 6.82 -11.92 -6.90
N ASN A 326 6.60 -12.92 -6.04
CA ASN A 326 5.48 -12.92 -5.12
C ASN A 326 5.57 -11.81 -4.05
N ALA A 327 6.77 -11.54 -3.52
CA ALA A 327 6.98 -10.42 -2.61
C ALA A 327 6.70 -9.06 -3.29
N ALA A 328 7.21 -8.87 -4.51
CA ALA A 328 6.95 -7.68 -5.31
C ALA A 328 5.45 -7.53 -5.64
N ARG A 329 4.76 -8.63 -5.93
CA ARG A 329 3.30 -8.64 -6.15
C ARG A 329 2.53 -8.23 -4.89
N GLY A 330 2.96 -8.66 -3.71
CA GLY A 330 2.38 -8.21 -2.43
C GLY A 330 2.55 -6.71 -2.20
N GLN A 331 3.73 -6.16 -2.50
CA GLN A 331 3.99 -4.73 -2.44
C GLN A 331 3.10 -3.95 -3.44
N LEU A 332 2.99 -4.44 -4.68
CA LEU A 332 2.13 -3.84 -5.70
C LEU A 332 0.66 -3.79 -5.25
N GLU A 333 0.16 -4.86 -4.62
CA GLU A 333 -1.23 -4.90 -4.14
C GLU A 333 -1.47 -3.93 -2.97
N THR A 334 -0.45 -3.72 -2.13
CA THR A 334 -0.47 -2.70 -1.09
C THR A 334 -0.51 -1.29 -1.68
N TYR A 335 0.33 -1.01 -2.70
CA TYR A 335 0.30 0.28 -3.39
C TYR A 335 -1.01 0.53 -4.13
N LYS A 336 -1.62 -0.49 -4.76
CA LYS A 336 -2.95 -0.34 -5.35
C LYS A 336 -4.01 0.04 -4.32
N ARG A 337 -3.98 -0.59 -3.13
CA ARG A 337 -4.91 -0.24 -2.05
C ARG A 337 -4.73 1.21 -1.60
N GLN A 338 -3.47 1.64 -1.42
CA GLN A 338 -3.16 3.04 -1.08
C GLN A 338 -3.66 4.03 -2.15
N VAL A 339 -3.50 3.70 -3.43
CA VAL A 339 -4.01 4.53 -4.53
C VAL A 339 -5.54 4.66 -4.46
N VAL A 340 -6.26 3.56 -4.23
CA VAL A 340 -7.73 3.58 -4.08
C VAL A 340 -8.16 4.40 -2.86
N GLU A 341 -7.48 4.24 -1.71
CA GLU A 341 -7.75 5.03 -0.50
C GLU A 341 -7.51 6.52 -0.73
N LEU A 342 -6.40 6.90 -1.37
CA LEU A 342 -6.12 8.29 -1.72
C LEU A 342 -7.15 8.85 -2.71
N GLN A 343 -7.59 8.05 -3.67
CA GLN A 343 -8.60 8.46 -4.64
C GLN A 343 -9.98 8.66 -4.00
N ASN A 344 -10.34 7.83 -3.02
CA ASN A 344 -11.55 8.01 -2.21
C ASN A 344 -11.47 9.29 -1.38
N LYS A 345 -10.35 9.52 -0.67
CA LYS A 345 -10.12 10.76 0.10
C LYS A 345 -10.18 12.00 -0.78
N LEU A 346 -9.57 11.96 -1.96
CA LEU A 346 -9.66 13.05 -2.93
C LEU A 346 -11.11 13.32 -3.35
N SER A 347 -11.90 12.26 -3.57
CA SER A 347 -13.33 12.41 -3.90
C SER A 347 -14.15 13.00 -2.75
N GLU A 348 -13.82 12.67 -1.51
CA GLU A 348 -14.48 13.19 -0.31
C GLU A 348 -14.15 14.66 -0.08
N GLU A 349 -12.87 15.03 -0.19
CA GLU A 349 -12.45 16.44 -0.10
C GLU A 349 -13.00 17.27 -1.25
N SER A 350 -13.11 16.71 -2.46
CA SER A 350 -13.81 17.38 -3.58
C SER A 350 -15.28 17.64 -3.25
N LYS A 351 -16.03 16.64 -2.77
CA LYS A 351 -17.44 16.82 -2.38
C LYS A 351 -17.61 17.83 -1.25
N LYS A 352 -16.65 17.85 -0.31
CA LYS A 352 -16.64 18.81 0.80
C LYS A 352 -16.36 20.22 0.29
N ALA A 353 -15.43 20.40 -0.64
CA ALA A 353 -15.18 21.67 -1.30
C ALA A 353 -16.45 22.19 -2.01
N ASP A 354 -17.12 21.34 -2.80
CA ASP A 354 -18.37 21.69 -3.49
C ASP A 354 -19.47 22.14 -2.51
N LYS A 355 -19.61 21.44 -1.36
CA LYS A 355 -20.55 21.82 -0.31
C LYS A 355 -20.23 23.18 0.29
N MET A 356 -18.96 23.44 0.59
CA MET A 356 -18.52 24.72 1.15
C MET A 356 -18.67 25.86 0.13
N GLU A 357 -18.46 25.60 -1.15
CA GLU A 357 -18.70 26.57 -2.23
C GLU A 357 -20.19 26.93 -2.33
N PHE A 358 -21.08 25.94 -2.24
CA PHE A 358 -22.52 26.18 -2.19
C PHE A 358 -22.94 27.01 -0.97
N GLU A 359 -22.44 26.67 0.23
CA GLU A 359 -22.71 27.42 1.45
C GLU A 359 -22.18 28.86 1.37
N TYR A 360 -20.97 29.04 0.83
CA TYR A 360 -20.40 30.37 0.58
C TYR A 360 -21.27 31.19 -0.36
N LYS A 361 -21.71 30.61 -1.47
CA LYS A 361 -22.59 31.29 -2.43
C LYS A 361 -23.93 31.70 -1.80
N ARG A 362 -24.53 30.81 -1.00
CA ARG A 362 -25.77 31.10 -0.25
C ARG A 362 -25.59 32.26 0.74
N VAL A 363 -24.49 32.27 1.48
CA VAL A 363 -24.20 33.37 2.42
C VAL A 363 -23.92 34.67 1.68
N LYS A 364 -23.17 34.62 0.58
CA LYS A 364 -22.91 35.79 -0.27
C LYS A 364 -24.20 36.41 -0.81
N GLU A 365 -25.12 35.59 -1.35
CA GLU A 365 -26.43 36.07 -1.82
C GLU A 365 -27.25 36.72 -0.69
N LYS A 366 -27.15 36.20 0.55
CA LYS A 366 -27.80 36.81 1.72
C LYS A 366 -27.18 38.16 2.09
N VAL A 367 -25.85 38.27 2.05
CA VAL A 367 -25.11 39.53 2.29
C VAL A 367 -25.48 40.56 1.23
N ASP A 368 -25.49 40.17 -0.04
CA ASP A 368 -25.86 41.07 -1.16
C ASP A 368 -27.31 41.56 -1.03
N SER A 369 -28.22 40.70 -0.57
CA SER A 369 -29.63 41.06 -0.33
C SER A 369 -29.75 42.07 0.82
N LEU A 370 -29.06 41.84 1.94
CA LEU A 370 -29.03 42.76 3.07
C LEU A 370 -28.35 44.09 2.72
N GLN A 371 -27.32 44.06 1.88
CA GLN A 371 -26.66 45.27 1.40
C GLN A 371 -27.60 46.13 0.55
N LYS A 372 -28.37 45.52 -0.36
CA LYS A 372 -29.42 46.22 -1.13
C LYS A 372 -30.49 46.83 -0.23
N GLU A 373 -30.92 46.11 0.81
CA GLU A 373 -31.90 46.62 1.78
C GLU A 373 -31.34 47.80 2.59
N LYS A 374 -30.09 47.69 3.05
CA LYS A 374 -29.38 48.79 3.73
C LYS A 374 -29.29 50.03 2.85
N ASP A 375 -28.96 49.87 1.58
CA ASP A 375 -28.81 50.98 0.65
C ASP A 375 -30.18 51.61 0.33
N ARG A 376 -31.23 50.81 0.20
CA ARG A 376 -32.62 51.30 0.12
C ARG A 376 -33.01 52.13 1.35
N LEU A 377 -32.80 51.61 2.57
CA LEU A 377 -33.11 52.34 3.80
C LEU A 377 -32.29 53.64 3.92
N ARG A 378 -31.05 53.65 3.44
CA ARG A 378 -30.24 54.87 3.36
C ARG A 378 -30.88 55.90 2.45
N THR A 379 -31.33 55.51 1.26
CA THR A 379 -32.03 56.42 0.33
C THR A 379 -33.35 56.94 0.88
N GLU A 380 -34.17 56.10 1.52
CA GLU A 380 -35.41 56.53 2.19
C GLU A 380 -35.12 57.50 3.35
N ARG A 381 -34.04 57.27 4.12
CA ARG A 381 -33.59 58.20 5.16
C ARG A 381 -33.14 59.54 4.58
N ASP A 382 -32.44 59.54 3.45
CA ASP A 382 -31.98 60.78 2.80
C ASP A 382 -33.14 61.58 2.20
N SER A 383 -34.11 60.94 1.56
CA SER A 383 -35.31 61.63 1.06
C SER A 383 -36.18 62.19 2.20
N LEU A 384 -36.31 61.46 3.32
CA LEU A 384 -37.01 61.98 4.50
C LEU A 384 -36.28 63.18 5.12
N LYS A 385 -34.94 63.16 5.18
CA LYS A 385 -34.16 64.32 5.60
C LYS A 385 -34.42 65.52 4.71
N GLU A 386 -34.41 65.34 3.39
CA GLU A 386 -34.73 66.38 2.42
C GLU A 386 -36.13 66.95 2.64
N THR A 387 -37.16 66.10 2.79
CA THR A 387 -38.53 66.57 3.06
C THR A 387 -38.65 67.33 4.39
N ILE A 388 -37.89 66.94 5.42
CA ILE A 388 -37.84 67.67 6.70
C ILE A 388 -37.16 69.03 6.50
N GLU A 389 -36.07 69.10 5.74
CA GLU A 389 -35.40 70.35 5.37
C GLU A 389 -36.33 71.29 4.60
N GLU A 390 -37.09 70.77 3.63
CA GLU A 390 -38.08 71.53 2.86
C GLU A 390 -39.20 72.08 3.76
N LEU A 391 -39.79 71.25 4.62
CA LEU A 391 -40.83 71.67 5.56
C LEU A 391 -40.32 72.74 6.54
N ARG A 392 -39.07 72.61 7.02
CA ARG A 392 -38.43 73.66 7.83
C ARG A 392 -38.28 74.96 7.07
N CYS A 393 -37.93 74.90 5.79
CA CYS A 393 -37.81 76.08 4.92
C CYS A 393 -39.17 76.78 4.71
N VAL A 394 -40.24 76.01 4.44
CA VAL A 394 -41.60 76.56 4.31
C VAL A 394 -42.07 77.23 5.60
N LYS A 395 -41.85 76.59 6.76
CA LYS A 395 -42.20 77.17 8.07
C LYS A 395 -41.41 78.46 8.38
N ALA A 396 -40.14 78.51 7.98
CA ALA A 396 -39.34 79.74 8.08
C ALA A 396 -39.86 80.86 7.16
N GLN A 397 -40.45 80.50 6.02
CA GLN A 397 -41.04 81.45 5.07
C GLN A 397 -42.42 81.96 5.53
N GLU A 398 -43.28 81.09 6.10
CA GLU A 398 -44.57 81.47 6.69
C GLU A 398 -44.41 82.39 7.91
N SER A 399 -43.42 82.14 8.77
CA SER A 399 -43.11 83.01 9.91
C SER A 399 -42.62 84.41 9.48
N GLN A 400 -41.98 84.54 8.31
CA GLN A 400 -41.62 85.84 7.73
C GLN A 400 -42.82 86.58 7.15
N LEU A 401 -43.79 85.88 6.55
CA LEU A 401 -45.00 86.48 5.95
C LEU A 401 -46.07 86.87 6.98
N THR A 402 -46.14 86.17 8.11
CA THR A 402 -47.09 86.46 9.21
C THR A 402 -46.64 87.58 10.14
N SER A 403 -45.36 88.01 10.07
CA SER A 403 -44.84 89.16 10.84
C SER A 403 -45.36 90.54 10.35
N GLY A 404 -46.22 90.59 9.32
CA GLY A 404 -46.71 91.82 8.69
C GLY A 404 -48.08 92.34 9.12
N LEU A 405 -48.87 91.64 9.95
CA LEU A 405 -50.20 92.10 10.37
C LEU A 405 -50.55 91.78 11.85
N VAL A 406 -50.35 92.80 12.71
CA VAL A 406 -51.16 93.17 13.91
C VAL A 406 -50.96 92.36 15.24
N PRO A 407 -51.08 93.01 16.43
CA PRO A 407 -50.38 92.63 17.67
C PRO A 407 -51.25 92.02 18.81
N LEU A 408 -50.53 91.58 19.86
CA LEU A 408 -50.94 91.23 21.24
C LEU A 408 -51.66 89.88 21.48
N GLY A 409 -51.01 89.03 22.30
CA GLY A 409 -51.65 87.87 22.92
C GLY A 409 -50.73 86.85 23.60
N SER A 410 -50.07 87.24 24.70
CA SER A 410 -49.57 86.41 25.83
C SER A 410 -48.48 85.32 25.66
N ASN A 411 -47.37 85.58 26.38
CA ASN A 411 -46.51 84.67 27.16
C ASN A 411 -45.49 83.75 26.46
N GLU A 412 -44.27 84.27 26.20
CA GLU A 412 -43.03 83.96 26.95
C GLU A 412 -41.82 84.67 26.25
N PRO A 413 -40.92 85.35 26.98
CA PRO A 413 -39.95 86.28 26.39
C PRO A 413 -38.50 85.77 26.51
N SER A 414 -37.75 85.63 25.40
CA SER A 414 -36.28 85.79 25.45
C SER A 414 -35.51 85.87 24.13
N ASP A 415 -36.11 85.76 22.94
CA ASP A 415 -35.31 85.82 21.69
C ASP A 415 -35.71 86.94 20.70
N LEU A 416 -36.63 87.83 21.07
CA LEU A 416 -37.13 88.88 20.17
C LEU A 416 -36.42 90.23 20.31
N LEU A 417 -35.64 90.47 21.37
CA LEU A 417 -34.92 91.74 21.53
C LEU A 417 -33.71 91.89 20.60
N SER A 418 -33.18 90.78 20.08
CA SER A 418 -32.09 90.77 19.08
C SER A 418 -32.60 91.05 17.66
N ALA A 419 -33.91 90.95 17.41
CA ALA A 419 -34.48 91.20 16.09
C ALA A 419 -34.79 92.69 15.83
N GLU A 420 -35.05 93.50 16.86
CA GLU A 420 -35.53 94.89 16.71
C GLU A 420 -34.39 95.93 16.58
N ILE A 421 -33.14 95.56 16.92
CA ILE A 421 -31.95 96.44 16.78
C ILE A 421 -31.26 96.28 15.41
N VAL A 422 -31.64 95.26 14.64
CA VAL A 422 -31.08 95.00 13.32
C VAL A 422 -31.85 95.85 12.31
N THR A 423 -31.32 97.03 11.98
CA THR A 423 -31.91 97.93 10.98
C THR A 423 -32.21 97.17 9.69
N PRO A 424 -33.23 97.57 8.90
CA PRO A 424 -33.65 96.85 7.70
C PRO A 424 -32.49 96.54 6.73
N GLU A 425 -31.44 97.38 6.70
CA GLU A 425 -30.23 97.13 5.92
C GLU A 425 -29.43 95.91 6.40
N PHE A 426 -29.39 95.64 7.71
CA PHE A 426 -28.70 94.47 8.27
C PHE A 426 -29.49 93.17 8.07
N ARG A 427 -30.83 93.20 8.13
CA ARG A 427 -31.65 92.02 7.80
C ARG A 427 -31.53 91.67 6.32
N GLU A 428 -31.56 92.67 5.44
CA GLU A 428 -31.32 92.46 4.01
C GLU A 428 -29.91 91.90 3.75
N ARG A 429 -28.89 92.43 4.43
CA ARG A 429 -27.51 91.93 4.34
C ARG A 429 -27.38 90.50 4.87
N LEU A 430 -28.07 90.13 5.95
CA LEU A 430 -28.06 88.78 6.49
C LEU A 430 -28.73 87.79 5.54
N ILE A 431 -29.88 88.14 4.96
CA ILE A 431 -30.57 87.29 3.97
C ILE A 431 -29.71 87.12 2.72
N ARG A 432 -29.08 88.21 2.23
CA ARG A 432 -28.12 88.12 1.11
C ARG A 432 -26.93 87.23 1.45
N LEU A 433 -26.32 87.37 2.63
CA LEU A 433 -25.19 86.55 3.07
C LEU A 433 -25.59 85.08 3.33
N GLN A 434 -26.81 84.81 3.78
CA GLN A 434 -27.33 83.45 3.93
C GLN A 434 -27.62 82.80 2.58
N HIS A 435 -28.20 83.54 1.64
CA HIS A 435 -28.39 83.08 0.27
C HIS A 435 -27.04 82.85 -0.42
N GLU A 436 -26.09 83.77 -0.26
CA GLU A 436 -24.72 83.65 -0.74
C GLU A 436 -24.03 82.42 -0.13
N ASN A 437 -24.11 82.19 1.18
CA ASN A 437 -23.58 80.97 1.81
C ASN A 437 -24.24 79.68 1.30
N LYS A 438 -25.56 79.69 1.06
CA LYS A 438 -26.26 78.53 0.48
C LYS A 438 -25.80 78.26 -0.94
N MET A 439 -25.64 79.31 -1.75
CA MET A 439 -25.12 79.21 -3.11
C MET A 439 -23.65 78.76 -3.13
N LEU A 440 -22.84 79.26 -2.21
CA LEU A 440 -21.44 78.83 -2.03
C LEU A 440 -21.35 77.36 -1.61
N LYS A 441 -22.21 76.88 -0.72
CA LYS A 441 -22.25 75.45 -0.33
C LYS A 441 -22.65 74.56 -1.50
N LEU A 442 -23.67 74.93 -2.27
CA LEU A 442 -24.07 74.16 -3.45
C LEU A 442 -22.99 74.18 -4.54
N ALA A 443 -22.30 75.31 -4.72
CA ALA A 443 -21.15 75.39 -5.62
C ALA A 443 -19.97 74.54 -5.13
N GLN A 444 -19.73 74.51 -3.82
CA GLN A 444 -18.71 73.67 -3.19
C GLN A 444 -19.03 72.18 -3.36
N GLU A 445 -20.28 71.76 -3.09
CA GLU A 445 -20.73 70.37 -3.29
C GLU A 445 -20.70 69.95 -4.76
N GLY A 446 -21.00 70.87 -5.69
CA GLY A 446 -20.83 70.66 -7.12
C GLY A 446 -19.35 70.45 -7.49
N SER A 447 -18.47 71.32 -7.00
CA SER A 447 -17.02 71.21 -7.19
C SER A 447 -16.45 69.92 -6.58
N ASP A 448 -16.89 69.54 -5.39
CA ASP A 448 -16.42 68.34 -4.70
C ASP A 448 -16.92 67.08 -5.42
N ASN A 449 -18.16 67.07 -5.93
CA ASN A 449 -18.68 65.97 -6.75
C ASN A 449 -17.96 65.86 -8.10
N GLU A 450 -17.67 66.98 -8.76
CA GLU A 450 -16.84 67.01 -9.98
C GLU A 450 -15.43 66.48 -9.69
N GLN A 451 -14.85 66.83 -8.55
CA GLN A 451 -13.54 66.36 -8.13
C GLN A 451 -13.54 64.87 -7.77
N ILE A 452 -14.60 64.36 -7.14
CA ILE A 452 -14.78 62.93 -6.87
C ILE A 452 -14.95 62.16 -8.18
N ALA A 453 -15.76 62.65 -9.12
CA ALA A 453 -15.95 62.03 -10.43
C ALA A 453 -14.65 62.01 -11.24
N LEU A 454 -13.87 63.09 -11.19
CA LEU A 454 -12.54 63.16 -11.81
C LEU A 454 -11.58 62.15 -11.17
N LEU A 455 -11.55 62.06 -9.83
CA LEU A 455 -10.71 61.09 -9.12
C LEU A 455 -11.11 59.64 -9.42
N GLN A 456 -12.41 59.36 -9.55
CA GLN A 456 -12.92 58.04 -9.96
C GLN A 456 -12.51 57.71 -11.39
N SER A 457 -12.66 58.66 -12.33
CA SER A 457 -12.18 58.48 -13.71
C SER A 457 -10.68 58.25 -13.77
N LEU A 458 -9.87 59.02 -13.03
CA LEU A 458 -8.43 58.86 -12.98
C LEU A 458 -8.01 57.53 -12.34
N LEU A 459 -8.74 57.05 -11.34
CA LEU A 459 -8.51 55.74 -10.72
C LEU A 459 -8.85 54.60 -11.69
N GLU A 460 -9.94 54.74 -12.45
CA GLU A 460 -10.35 53.77 -13.46
C GLU A 460 -9.37 53.75 -14.64
N ASP A 461 -8.91 54.91 -15.10
CA ASP A 461 -7.84 55.04 -16.11
C ASP A 461 -6.51 54.44 -15.61
N ALA A 462 -6.13 54.70 -14.36
CA ALA A 462 -4.94 54.11 -13.75
C ALA A 462 -5.04 52.58 -13.62
N ASN A 463 -6.22 52.07 -13.26
CA ASN A 463 -6.48 50.62 -13.20
C ASN A 463 -6.50 49.99 -14.60
N SER A 464 -7.09 50.65 -15.61
CA SER A 464 -7.03 50.19 -17.00
C SER A 464 -5.58 50.14 -17.49
N ARG A 465 -4.81 51.20 -17.24
CA ARG A 465 -3.39 51.27 -17.58
C ARG A 465 -2.57 50.22 -16.85
N LYS A 466 -2.87 49.94 -15.58
CA LYS A 466 -2.23 48.85 -14.83
C LYS A 466 -2.53 47.49 -15.46
N ASN A 467 -3.80 47.22 -15.80
CA ASN A 467 -4.19 45.97 -16.44
C ASN A 467 -3.54 45.83 -17.84
N GLU A 468 -3.51 46.90 -18.62
CA GLU A 468 -2.79 46.95 -19.90
C GLU A 468 -1.30 46.62 -19.70
N LEU A 469 -0.63 47.28 -18.76
CA LEU A 469 0.77 47.00 -18.42
C LEU A 469 0.98 45.58 -17.91
N GLU A 470 0.07 44.99 -17.14
CA GLU A 470 0.16 43.59 -16.71
C GLU A 470 0.02 42.63 -17.90
N THR A 471 -0.89 42.92 -18.84
CA THR A 471 -1.03 42.11 -20.07
C THR A 471 0.16 42.27 -21.00
N GLU A 472 0.67 43.49 -21.16
CA GLU A 472 1.90 43.77 -21.88
C GLU A 472 3.10 43.10 -21.21
N ASN A 473 3.20 43.13 -19.88
CA ASN A 473 4.27 42.45 -19.14
C ASN A 473 4.20 40.94 -19.36
N ARG A 474 3.00 40.34 -19.35
CA ARG A 474 2.82 38.92 -19.69
C ARG A 474 3.23 38.61 -21.13
N LEU A 475 2.86 39.47 -22.08
CA LEU A 475 3.23 39.31 -23.50
C LEU A 475 4.73 39.53 -23.73
N VAL A 476 5.33 40.52 -23.07
CA VAL A 476 6.76 40.79 -23.09
C VAL A 476 7.51 39.63 -22.45
N ASN A 477 7.05 39.07 -21.33
CA ASN A 477 7.65 37.87 -20.73
C ASN A 477 7.54 36.66 -21.65
N GLN A 478 6.43 36.50 -22.37
CA GLN A 478 6.30 35.44 -23.36
C GLN A 478 7.24 35.65 -24.57
N ARG A 479 7.35 36.89 -25.07
CA ARG A 479 8.32 37.27 -26.11
C ARG A 479 9.76 37.18 -25.62
N LEU A 480 10.02 37.43 -24.34
CA LEU A 480 11.33 37.27 -23.70
C LEU A 480 11.67 35.79 -23.64
N LEU A 481 10.72 34.91 -23.31
CA LEU A 481 10.93 33.46 -23.31
C LEU A 481 11.19 32.92 -24.72
N GLN A 482 10.45 33.42 -25.72
CA GLN A 482 10.69 33.09 -27.13
C GLN A 482 12.01 33.66 -27.64
N GLY A 483 12.35 34.89 -27.24
CA GLY A 483 13.61 35.55 -27.52
C GLY A 483 14.78 34.85 -26.84
N GLN A 484 14.60 34.35 -25.61
CA GLN A 484 15.57 33.53 -24.89
C GLN A 484 15.77 32.19 -25.59
N SER A 485 14.70 31.57 -26.10
CA SER A 485 14.80 30.37 -26.94
C SER A 485 15.53 30.63 -28.26
N GLN A 486 15.27 31.77 -28.92
CA GLN A 486 15.98 32.17 -30.15
C GLN A 486 17.41 32.61 -29.87
N VAL A 487 17.68 33.22 -28.72
CA VAL A 487 19.03 33.56 -28.24
C VAL A 487 19.76 32.31 -27.80
N GLU A 488 19.10 31.29 -27.25
CA GLU A 488 19.69 29.96 -27.02
C GLU A 488 20.00 29.27 -28.36
N GLU A 489 19.14 29.41 -29.36
CA GLU A 489 19.36 28.85 -30.70
C GLU A 489 20.47 29.59 -31.47
N LEU A 490 20.54 30.93 -31.34
CA LEU A 490 21.59 31.77 -31.89
C LEU A 490 22.88 31.69 -31.06
N GLN A 491 22.85 31.53 -29.74
CA GLN A 491 24.02 31.21 -28.90
C GLN A 491 24.55 29.83 -29.24
N LYS A 492 23.69 28.86 -29.53
CA LYS A 492 24.10 27.55 -30.06
C LYS A 492 24.74 27.68 -31.45
N SER A 493 24.29 28.64 -32.25
CA SER A 493 24.88 28.98 -33.56
C SER A 493 26.15 29.84 -33.46
N LEU A 494 26.30 30.65 -32.41
CA LEU A 494 27.43 31.55 -32.15
C LEU A 494 28.51 30.86 -31.31
N GLN A 495 28.16 29.83 -30.53
CA GLN A 495 29.10 28.93 -29.87
C GLN A 495 29.81 28.00 -30.88
N GLU A 496 29.27 27.89 -32.10
CA GLU A 496 29.99 27.36 -33.28
C GLU A 496 30.97 28.39 -33.90
N HIS A 497 30.84 29.69 -33.60
CA HIS A 497 31.70 30.74 -34.16
C HIS A 497 31.97 31.88 -33.16
N GLY A 498 33.12 31.79 -32.48
CA GLY A 498 33.88 33.00 -32.11
C GLY A 498 33.87 33.39 -30.64
N SER A 499 34.89 32.92 -29.93
CA SER A 499 35.42 33.54 -28.71
C SER A 499 36.14 34.85 -29.06
N LYS A 500 35.90 35.95 -28.32
CA LYS A 500 36.90 36.85 -27.67
C LYS A 500 36.48 38.33 -27.57
N ALA A 501 36.52 38.79 -26.31
CA ALA A 501 37.14 40.01 -25.76
C ALA A 501 36.70 41.40 -26.24
N GLU A 502 36.06 42.11 -25.31
CA GLU A 502 36.56 43.32 -24.62
C GLU A 502 37.45 44.35 -25.35
N ASP A 503 36.90 45.58 -25.35
CA ASP A 503 37.45 46.78 -24.71
C ASP A 503 38.06 47.92 -25.56
N VAL A 504 37.84 49.11 -25.00
CA VAL A 504 37.82 50.48 -25.52
C VAL A 504 39.22 51.12 -25.52
N SER A 505 39.44 52.12 -26.39
CA SER A 505 40.65 52.96 -26.39
C SER A 505 40.38 54.35 -27.03
N PRO A 506 41.28 55.36 -26.95
CA PRO A 506 41.13 56.35 -25.90
C PRO A 506 41.53 57.78 -26.35
N THR A 507 40.56 58.66 -26.59
CA THR A 507 40.88 60.08 -26.92
C THR A 507 39.81 61.07 -26.47
N VAL A 508 38.97 60.62 -25.53
CA VAL A 508 38.43 61.50 -24.48
C VAL A 508 39.42 61.50 -23.29
N GLN A 509 40.52 60.75 -23.39
CA GLN A 509 41.43 60.29 -22.34
C GLN A 509 42.15 61.36 -21.53
N GLU A 510 42.18 62.63 -21.94
CA GLU A 510 42.85 63.69 -21.15
C GLU A 510 41.86 64.41 -20.22
N LYS A 511 40.63 64.65 -20.69
CA LYS A 511 39.51 65.11 -19.83
C LYS A 511 38.83 63.96 -19.11
N LEU A 512 38.93 62.75 -19.67
CA LEU A 512 38.78 61.52 -18.92
C LEU A 512 39.94 61.43 -17.92
N MET A 513 41.24 61.63 -18.19
CA MET A 513 42.31 61.37 -17.20
C MET A 513 42.07 62.04 -15.84
N ASP A 514 41.55 63.27 -15.84
CA ASP A 514 41.24 63.99 -14.59
C ASP A 514 39.93 63.51 -13.94
N ALA A 515 38.87 63.32 -14.74
CA ALA A 515 37.62 62.71 -14.27
C ALA A 515 37.76 61.21 -13.93
N THR A 516 38.77 60.54 -14.50
CA THR A 516 39.17 59.13 -14.42
C THR A 516 40.21 58.96 -13.35
N ASN A 517 40.96 59.99 -12.93
CA ASN A 517 41.74 59.97 -11.69
C ASN A 517 40.82 60.18 -10.48
N GLU A 518 39.80 61.04 -10.58
CA GLU A 518 38.75 61.12 -9.56
C GLU A 518 37.83 59.90 -9.57
N LEU A 519 37.42 59.40 -10.76
CA LEU A 519 36.73 58.12 -10.87
C LEU A 519 37.64 56.96 -10.48
N GLN A 520 38.95 56.94 -10.75
CA GLN A 520 39.88 55.89 -10.31
C GLN A 520 40.13 55.96 -8.82
N LYS A 521 40.10 57.13 -8.18
CA LYS A 521 40.12 57.20 -6.72
C LYS A 521 38.81 56.72 -6.12
N LYS A 522 37.67 57.08 -6.70
CA LYS A 522 36.35 56.59 -6.28
C LYS A 522 36.12 55.13 -6.65
N SER A 523 36.66 54.66 -7.76
CA SER A 523 36.55 53.30 -8.28
C SER A 523 37.63 52.41 -7.70
N ALA A 524 38.80 52.90 -7.31
CA ALA A 524 39.72 52.17 -6.43
C ALA A 524 39.17 52.12 -5.01
N ALA A 525 38.40 53.12 -4.54
CA ALA A 525 37.69 53.03 -3.27
C ALA A 525 36.46 52.10 -3.37
N ILE A 526 35.76 52.05 -4.51
CA ILE A 526 34.68 51.09 -4.79
C ILE A 526 35.25 49.69 -5.03
N GLU A 527 36.36 49.53 -5.74
CA GLU A 527 37.07 48.28 -6.00
C GLU A 527 37.79 47.80 -4.73
N GLU A 528 38.25 48.70 -3.85
CA GLU A 528 38.73 48.34 -2.51
C GLU A 528 37.56 47.99 -1.59
N LEU A 529 36.35 48.53 -1.79
CA LEU A 529 35.13 48.10 -1.09
C LEU A 529 34.54 46.80 -1.66
N GLU A 530 34.61 46.58 -2.98
CA GLU A 530 34.18 45.38 -3.70
C GLU A 530 35.19 44.22 -3.51
N ASN A 531 36.50 44.51 -3.44
CA ASN A 531 37.54 43.56 -3.07
C ASN A 531 37.63 43.34 -1.54
N LYS A 532 37.25 44.32 -0.70
CA LYS A 532 37.05 44.08 0.75
C LYS A 532 35.73 43.39 1.06
N HIS A 533 34.80 43.32 0.11
CA HIS A 533 33.72 42.35 0.18
C HIS A 533 34.28 40.97 -0.17
N SER A 534 34.79 40.26 0.84
CA SER A 534 34.96 38.80 0.82
C SER A 534 33.69 38.06 0.38
N SER A 535 32.55 38.77 0.37
CA SER A 535 31.28 38.34 -0.20
C SER A 535 31.31 38.17 -1.72
N ASN A 536 32.04 38.97 -2.50
CA ASN A 536 32.05 38.86 -3.98
C ASN A 536 32.83 37.62 -4.45
N GLN A 537 34.02 37.36 -3.90
CA GLN A 537 34.72 36.09 -4.15
C GLN A 537 33.90 34.89 -3.69
N ARG A 538 33.17 35.04 -2.58
CA ARG A 538 32.29 33.97 -2.10
C ARG A 538 31.08 33.76 -3.00
N ILE A 539 30.54 34.83 -3.59
CA ILE A 539 29.46 34.75 -4.58
C ILE A 539 29.98 34.07 -5.84
N GLU A 540 31.16 34.46 -6.35
CA GLU A 540 31.78 33.84 -7.53
C GLU A 540 32.09 32.35 -7.31
N GLU A 541 32.64 31.97 -6.15
CA GLU A 541 32.83 30.56 -5.77
C GLU A 541 31.51 29.78 -5.70
N LEU A 542 30.45 30.41 -5.19
CA LEU A 542 29.11 29.79 -5.09
C LEU A 542 28.45 29.70 -6.47
N GLU A 543 28.66 30.67 -7.35
CA GLU A 543 28.20 30.66 -8.74
C GLU A 543 28.92 29.57 -9.54
N ASP A 544 30.24 29.42 -9.38
CA ASP A 544 31.01 28.34 -9.99
C ASP A 544 30.62 26.96 -9.43
N ALA A 545 30.36 26.87 -8.13
CA ALA A 545 29.87 25.64 -7.51
C ALA A 545 28.45 25.29 -7.99
N LEU A 546 27.58 26.29 -8.16
CA LEU A 546 26.23 26.12 -8.71
C LEU A 546 26.32 25.66 -10.18
N LYS A 547 27.13 26.33 -11.00
CA LYS A 547 27.37 25.96 -12.39
C LYS A 547 27.94 24.55 -12.55
N LYS A 548 28.84 24.14 -11.65
CA LYS A 548 29.35 22.76 -11.60
C LYS A 548 28.26 21.77 -11.21
N LYS A 549 27.39 22.11 -10.27
CA LYS A 549 26.25 21.27 -9.87
C LYS A 549 25.19 21.16 -10.97
N ASP A 550 24.97 22.22 -11.73
CA ASP A 550 24.08 22.21 -12.89
C ASP A 550 24.64 21.32 -14.01
N GLU A 551 25.96 21.37 -14.24
CA GLU A 551 26.62 20.47 -15.19
C GLU A 551 26.58 18.99 -14.74
N ASP A 552 26.81 18.73 -13.45
CA ASP A 552 26.65 17.39 -12.88
C ASP A 552 25.19 16.90 -13.00
N MET A 553 24.21 17.78 -12.78
CA MET A 553 22.78 17.47 -12.92
C MET A 553 22.42 17.15 -14.36
N LYS A 554 22.93 17.94 -15.32
CA LYS A 554 22.74 17.70 -16.75
C LYS A 554 23.36 16.39 -17.21
N GLN A 555 24.56 16.04 -16.72
CA GLN A 555 25.18 14.74 -16.99
C GLN A 555 24.37 13.58 -16.39
N MET A 556 23.78 13.77 -15.22
CA MET A 556 22.89 12.78 -14.61
C MET A 556 21.60 12.63 -15.41
N GLU A 557 20.98 13.71 -15.85
CA GLU A 557 19.80 13.71 -16.72
C GLU A 557 20.08 13.01 -18.05
N GLU A 558 21.22 13.26 -18.68
CA GLU A 558 21.62 12.56 -19.90
C GLU A 558 21.82 11.06 -19.69
N ARG A 559 22.39 10.65 -18.54
CA ARG A 559 22.53 9.24 -18.17
C ARG A 559 21.15 8.62 -17.94
N TYR A 560 20.25 9.28 -17.22
CA TYR A 560 18.88 8.81 -17.03
C TYR A 560 18.13 8.71 -18.36
N LYS A 561 18.28 9.67 -19.26
CA LYS A 561 17.69 9.64 -20.60
C LYS A 561 18.22 8.46 -21.41
N LYS A 562 19.52 8.17 -21.35
CA LYS A 562 20.11 6.97 -21.99
C LYS A 562 19.56 5.67 -21.40
N TYR A 563 19.39 5.58 -20.09
CA TYR A 563 18.77 4.41 -19.45
C TYR A 563 17.29 4.25 -19.84
N LEU A 564 16.54 5.36 -19.89
CA LEU A 564 15.16 5.40 -20.36
C LEU A 564 15.03 4.96 -21.82
N GLU A 565 15.90 5.46 -22.71
CA GLU A 565 15.89 5.04 -24.12
C GLU A 565 16.30 3.58 -24.30
N LYS A 566 17.27 3.08 -23.51
CA LYS A 566 17.59 1.65 -23.48
C LYS A 566 16.40 0.82 -23.00
N ALA A 567 15.73 1.23 -21.93
CA ALA A 567 14.53 0.56 -21.43
C ALA A 567 13.40 0.57 -22.48
N LYS A 568 13.13 1.71 -23.13
CA LYS A 568 12.17 1.82 -24.23
C LYS A 568 12.54 0.95 -25.43
N SER A 569 13.82 0.83 -25.75
CA SER A 569 14.31 -0.07 -26.81
C SER A 569 14.05 -1.53 -26.48
N VAL A 570 14.38 -1.94 -25.24
CA VAL A 570 14.13 -3.30 -24.77
C VAL A 570 12.63 -3.62 -24.76
N ILE A 571 11.80 -2.66 -24.30
CA ILE A 571 10.33 -2.79 -24.35
C ILE A 571 9.85 -2.93 -25.79
N ARG A 572 10.37 -2.12 -26.74
CA ARG A 572 10.02 -2.26 -28.17
C ARG A 572 10.39 -3.62 -28.75
N THR A 573 11.53 -4.19 -28.37
CA THR A 573 11.94 -5.54 -28.81
C THR A 573 11.16 -6.66 -28.13
N LEU A 574 10.61 -6.41 -26.94
CA LEU A 574 9.80 -7.37 -26.18
C LEU A 574 8.29 -7.22 -26.44
N ASP A 575 7.85 -6.14 -27.09
CA ASP A 575 6.44 -5.92 -27.43
C ASP A 575 5.99 -6.91 -28.51
N PRO A 576 5.07 -7.86 -28.21
CA PRO A 576 4.63 -8.89 -29.14
C PRO A 576 3.98 -8.34 -30.41
N LYS A 577 3.57 -7.06 -30.42
CA LYS A 577 2.88 -6.44 -31.56
C LYS A 577 3.81 -5.93 -32.66
N GLN A 578 5.10 -5.70 -32.39
CA GLN A 578 6.04 -5.16 -33.39
C GLN A 578 7.00 -6.20 -33.99
N ASN A 579 7.09 -7.41 -33.41
CA ASN A 579 7.97 -8.46 -33.92
C ASN A 579 7.31 -9.25 -35.07
N GLN A 580 7.38 -8.71 -36.29
CA GLN A 580 6.77 -9.31 -37.50
C GLN A 580 7.38 -10.68 -37.90
N GLY A 581 8.48 -11.11 -37.27
CA GLY A 581 9.11 -12.41 -37.53
C GLY A 581 8.42 -13.62 -36.88
N SER A 582 7.69 -13.42 -35.78
CA SER A 582 7.07 -14.52 -34.99
C SER A 582 5.55 -14.65 -35.18
N ALA A 583 4.92 -13.76 -35.96
CA ALA A 583 3.48 -13.74 -36.18
C ALA A 583 2.90 -15.05 -36.77
N PRO A 584 3.55 -15.74 -37.74
CA PRO A 584 2.99 -16.97 -38.32
C PRO A 584 3.01 -18.16 -37.34
N GLU A 585 4.07 -18.27 -36.54
CA GLU A 585 4.24 -19.36 -35.56
C GLU A 585 3.30 -19.18 -34.37
N VAL A 586 3.16 -17.96 -33.87
CA VAL A 586 2.20 -17.63 -32.81
C VAL A 586 0.76 -17.85 -33.29
N GLN A 587 0.46 -17.57 -34.55
CA GLN A 587 -0.86 -17.80 -35.12
C GLN A 587 -1.13 -19.31 -35.32
N ALA A 588 -0.15 -20.10 -35.76
CA ALA A 588 -0.26 -21.55 -35.84
C ALA A 588 -0.45 -22.20 -34.46
N LEU A 589 0.31 -21.77 -33.45
CA LEU A 589 0.16 -22.23 -32.07
C LEU A 589 -1.21 -21.87 -31.50
N LYS A 590 -1.72 -20.66 -31.78
CA LYS A 590 -3.10 -20.28 -31.41
C LYS A 590 -4.11 -21.21 -32.05
N THR A 591 -4.01 -21.49 -33.36
CA THR A 591 -4.92 -22.43 -34.02
C THR A 591 -4.87 -23.82 -33.40
N GLN A 592 -3.67 -24.30 -33.05
CA GLN A 592 -3.48 -25.59 -32.41
C GLN A 592 -4.07 -25.66 -30.99
N VAL A 593 -3.98 -24.57 -30.22
CA VAL A 593 -4.64 -24.45 -28.91
C VAL A 593 -6.16 -24.50 -29.06
N HIS A 594 -6.74 -23.75 -30.00
CA HIS A 594 -8.19 -23.77 -30.24
C HIS A 594 -8.67 -25.16 -30.72
N GLU A 595 -7.86 -25.88 -31.49
CA GLU A 595 -8.18 -27.25 -31.90
C GLU A 595 -8.12 -28.24 -30.74
N ARG A 596 -7.14 -28.11 -29.84
CA ARG A 596 -7.07 -28.89 -28.61
C ARG A 596 -8.20 -28.57 -27.63
N GLU A 597 -8.59 -27.32 -27.50
CA GLU A 597 -9.77 -26.92 -26.71
C GLU A 597 -11.05 -27.54 -27.25
N ARG A 598 -11.25 -27.54 -28.57
CA ARG A 598 -12.39 -28.24 -29.20
C ARG A 598 -12.37 -29.74 -28.95
N MET A 599 -11.20 -30.36 -29.01
CA MET A 599 -11.04 -31.79 -28.72
C MET A 599 -11.35 -32.10 -27.25
N LEU A 600 -10.89 -31.26 -26.31
CA LEU A 600 -11.20 -31.39 -24.89
C LEU A 600 -12.70 -31.28 -24.62
N ILE A 601 -13.39 -30.32 -25.25
CA ILE A 601 -14.86 -30.19 -25.12
C ILE A 601 -15.56 -31.45 -25.67
N SER A 602 -15.08 -32.01 -26.78
CA SER A 602 -15.63 -33.25 -27.33
C SER A 602 -15.43 -34.44 -26.40
N LEU A 603 -14.22 -34.61 -25.87
CA LEU A 603 -13.88 -35.69 -24.93
C LEU A 603 -14.65 -35.56 -23.62
N GLN A 604 -14.84 -34.34 -23.10
CA GLN A 604 -15.67 -34.09 -21.93
C GLN A 604 -17.11 -34.52 -22.18
N LYS A 605 -17.67 -34.18 -23.34
CA LYS A 605 -19.04 -34.58 -23.72
C LYS A 605 -19.18 -36.10 -23.87
N GLU A 606 -18.17 -36.78 -24.39
CA GLU A 606 -18.14 -38.25 -24.46
C GLU A 606 -18.05 -38.88 -23.07
N TYR A 607 -17.23 -38.31 -22.19
CA TYR A 607 -17.11 -38.74 -20.80
C TYR A 607 -18.43 -38.59 -20.04
N ASP A 608 -19.09 -37.43 -20.14
CA ASP A 608 -20.39 -37.19 -19.49
C ASP A 608 -21.46 -38.17 -19.99
N LYS A 609 -21.44 -38.49 -21.30
CA LYS A 609 -22.33 -39.50 -21.89
C LYS A 609 -22.05 -40.89 -21.34
N LEU A 610 -20.78 -41.28 -21.22
CA LEU A 610 -20.38 -42.57 -20.66
C LEU A 610 -20.75 -42.67 -19.17
N SER A 611 -20.56 -41.60 -18.41
CA SER A 611 -20.98 -41.52 -17.01
C SER A 611 -22.50 -41.68 -16.88
N SER A 612 -23.29 -41.00 -17.71
CA SER A 612 -24.75 -41.16 -17.69
C SER A 612 -25.20 -42.57 -18.09
N GLN A 613 -24.48 -43.24 -18.99
CA GLN A 613 -24.77 -44.64 -19.34
C GLN A 613 -24.46 -45.57 -18.16
N LYS A 614 -23.31 -45.37 -17.50
CA LYS A 614 -22.94 -46.12 -16.30
C LYS A 614 -23.97 -45.95 -15.19
N ASP A 615 -24.44 -44.74 -14.92
CA ASP A 615 -25.48 -44.48 -13.93
C ASP A 615 -26.81 -45.19 -14.28
N GLN A 616 -27.14 -45.28 -15.57
CA GLN A 616 -28.31 -46.00 -16.04
C GLN A 616 -28.14 -47.51 -15.85
N GLU A 617 -26.96 -48.06 -16.15
CA GLU A 617 -26.63 -49.48 -15.91
C GLU A 617 -26.68 -49.81 -14.42
N GLU A 618 -26.11 -48.96 -13.55
CA GLU A 618 -26.16 -49.14 -12.10
C GLU A 618 -27.62 -49.16 -11.59
N LYS A 619 -28.49 -48.27 -12.10
CA LYS A 619 -29.93 -48.28 -11.76
C LYS A 619 -30.62 -49.56 -12.21
N LEU A 620 -30.30 -50.06 -13.42
CA LEU A 620 -30.86 -51.32 -13.91
C LEU A 620 -30.39 -52.51 -13.07
N ILE A 621 -29.12 -52.53 -12.67
CA ILE A 621 -28.56 -53.56 -11.78
C ILE A 621 -29.29 -53.51 -10.43
N VAL A 622 -29.40 -52.34 -9.80
CA VAL A 622 -30.11 -52.18 -8.51
C VAL A 622 -31.56 -52.64 -8.60
N SER A 623 -32.27 -52.28 -9.69
CA SER A 623 -33.65 -52.72 -9.92
C SER A 623 -33.74 -54.24 -10.10
N ALA A 624 -32.81 -54.85 -10.84
CA ALA A 624 -32.75 -56.30 -11.01
C ALA A 624 -32.50 -57.03 -9.67
N TRP A 625 -31.58 -56.53 -8.84
CA TRP A 625 -31.33 -57.07 -7.49
C TRP A 625 -32.54 -56.93 -6.57
N TYR A 626 -33.21 -55.78 -6.59
CA TYR A 626 -34.42 -55.57 -5.80
C TYR A 626 -35.54 -56.53 -6.22
N ASN A 627 -35.79 -56.67 -7.53
CA ASN A 627 -36.80 -57.60 -8.06
C ASN A 627 -36.47 -59.05 -7.75
N MET A 628 -35.20 -59.45 -7.85
CA MET A 628 -34.73 -60.77 -7.45
C MET A 628 -34.94 -61.01 -5.95
N GLY A 629 -34.60 -60.02 -5.10
CA GLY A 629 -34.82 -60.07 -3.65
C GLY A 629 -36.30 -60.23 -3.31
N MET A 630 -37.19 -59.46 -3.95
CA MET A 630 -38.63 -59.59 -3.81
C MET A 630 -39.13 -60.98 -4.23
N ALA A 631 -38.65 -61.51 -5.35
CA ALA A 631 -39.03 -62.85 -5.83
C ALA A 631 -38.61 -63.94 -4.84
N LEU A 632 -37.40 -63.85 -4.28
CA LEU A 632 -36.92 -64.77 -3.24
C LEU A 632 -37.72 -64.66 -1.95
N GLN A 633 -38.05 -63.45 -1.51
CA GLN A 633 -38.87 -63.23 -0.31
C GLN A 633 -40.29 -63.77 -0.51
N LYS A 634 -40.89 -63.57 -1.70
CA LYS A 634 -42.18 -64.14 -2.07
C LYS A 634 -42.12 -65.68 -2.03
N LYS A 635 -41.10 -66.28 -2.65
CA LYS A 635 -40.89 -67.74 -2.61
C LYS A 635 -40.73 -68.26 -1.18
N ALA A 636 -39.95 -67.59 -0.34
CA ALA A 636 -39.79 -67.97 1.07
C ALA A 636 -41.08 -67.78 1.91
N ALA A 637 -41.93 -66.83 1.55
CA ALA A 637 -43.26 -66.67 2.16
C ALA A 637 -44.21 -67.79 1.70
N GLU A 638 -44.21 -68.13 0.42
CA GLU A 638 -44.97 -69.25 -0.15
C GLU A 638 -44.53 -70.60 0.45
N GLU A 639 -43.23 -70.84 0.62
CA GLU A 639 -42.70 -72.04 1.29
C GLU A 639 -43.13 -72.11 2.77
N ARG A 640 -43.13 -70.98 3.49
CA ARG A 640 -43.65 -70.93 4.86
C ARG A 640 -45.14 -71.23 4.91
N LEU A 641 -45.93 -70.64 4.01
CA LEU A 641 -47.37 -70.93 3.90
C LEU A 641 -47.62 -72.40 3.54
N ALA A 642 -46.84 -72.98 2.62
CA ALA A 642 -46.89 -74.40 2.28
C ALA A 642 -46.51 -75.31 3.46
N SER A 643 -45.51 -74.93 4.26
CA SER A 643 -45.14 -75.64 5.49
C SER A 643 -46.18 -75.53 6.62
N THR A 644 -47.06 -74.52 6.56
CA THR A 644 -48.15 -74.32 7.53
C THR A 644 -49.43 -75.08 7.11
N GLY A 645 -49.34 -75.94 6.09
CA GLY A 645 -50.41 -76.78 5.55
C GLY A 645 -50.96 -77.88 6.46
N SER A 646 -50.69 -77.87 7.78
CA SER A 646 -51.53 -78.56 8.76
C SER A 646 -52.45 -77.52 9.41
N GLY A 647 -53.65 -77.37 8.86
CA GLY A 647 -54.73 -76.47 9.33
C GLY A 647 -55.26 -76.80 10.73
N GLN A 648 -54.37 -76.79 11.73
CA GLN A 648 -54.67 -77.01 13.13
C GLN A 648 -54.70 -75.63 13.80
N SER A 649 -55.91 -75.14 14.10
CA SER A 649 -56.09 -73.90 14.86
C SER A 649 -55.42 -74.02 16.23
N PHE A 650 -55.02 -72.90 16.82
CA PHE A 650 -54.35 -72.85 18.13
C PHE A 650 -55.07 -73.68 19.20
N LEU A 651 -56.41 -73.70 19.18
CA LEU A 651 -57.27 -74.50 20.05
C LEU A 651 -57.17 -76.02 19.82
N ALA A 652 -56.81 -76.47 18.62
CA ALA A 652 -56.61 -77.88 18.31
C ALA A 652 -55.24 -78.37 18.83
N ARG A 653 -54.21 -77.52 18.75
CA ARG A 653 -52.89 -77.78 19.38
C ARG A 653 -52.98 -77.88 20.91
N GLN A 654 -53.79 -77.03 21.54
CA GLN A 654 -53.95 -77.05 23.00
C GLN A 654 -54.64 -78.31 23.52
N ARG A 655 -55.59 -78.90 22.76
CA ARG A 655 -56.28 -80.15 23.14
C ARG A 655 -55.40 -81.40 23.00
N GLN A 656 -54.44 -81.41 22.07
CA GLN A 656 -53.50 -82.52 21.91
C GLN A 656 -52.45 -82.56 23.05
N ALA A 657 -52.01 -81.40 23.53
CA ALA A 657 -51.07 -81.31 24.64
C ALA A 657 -51.64 -81.84 25.97
N THR A 658 -52.95 -81.70 26.20
CA THR A 658 -53.61 -82.25 27.41
C THR A 658 -53.83 -83.76 27.37
N SER A 659 -53.91 -84.35 26.17
CA SER A 659 -54.13 -85.80 26.01
C SER A 659 -52.84 -86.62 26.18
N SER A 660 -51.67 -86.05 25.84
CA SER A 660 -50.37 -86.75 25.89
C SER A 660 -49.76 -86.92 27.29
N ARG A 661 -50.41 -86.48 28.39
CA ARG A 661 -49.87 -86.60 29.75
C ARG A 661 -50.15 -87.95 30.45
N ARG A 662 -50.79 -88.90 29.77
CA ARG A 662 -51.03 -90.27 30.28
C ARG A 662 -50.40 -91.29 29.34
N THR A 663 -49.13 -91.63 29.54
CA THR A 663 -48.56 -93.02 29.50
C THR A 663 -47.01 -93.01 29.53
N TYR A 664 -46.44 -93.69 30.53
CA TYR A 664 -45.05 -94.20 30.66
C TYR A 664 -45.01 -95.66 30.18
N PRO A 665 -43.89 -96.42 30.25
CA PRO A 665 -42.43 -96.15 30.15
C PRO A 665 -41.86 -96.95 28.93
N GLY A 666 -40.61 -96.87 28.46
CA GLY A 666 -39.35 -96.92 29.17
C GLY A 666 -38.26 -97.51 28.27
N HIS A 667 -37.02 -97.23 28.68
CA HIS A 667 -35.77 -97.90 28.35
C HIS A 667 -35.03 -97.56 27.04
N VAL A 668 -33.92 -96.83 27.24
CA VAL A 668 -32.83 -96.56 26.30
C VAL A 668 -31.57 -97.07 26.98
N GLN A 669 -30.69 -97.76 26.26
CA GLN A 669 -29.27 -97.90 26.61
C GLN A 669 -28.42 -98.37 25.40
N PRO A 670 -27.10 -98.17 25.39
CA PRO A 670 -26.49 -96.95 24.83
C PRO A 670 -25.18 -97.19 24.03
N THR A 671 -24.50 -96.08 23.67
CA THR A 671 -23.03 -95.91 23.49
C THR A 671 -22.35 -96.56 22.27
N ALA A 672 -21.28 -96.03 21.65
CA ALA A 672 -20.27 -95.04 22.04
C ALA A 672 -19.58 -94.41 20.80
N ALA A 673 -19.07 -93.20 21.01
CA ALA A 673 -17.80 -92.60 20.56
C ALA A 673 -17.18 -93.06 19.23
N ARG A 674 -16.83 -92.10 18.36
CA ARG A 674 -15.72 -91.16 18.53
C ARG A 674 -15.89 -89.95 17.62
#